data_AF-A0A556B108-F1
#
_entry.id   AF-A0A556B108-F1
#
_cell.length_a   1.000
_cell.length_b   1.000
_cell.length_c   1.000
_cell.angle_alpha   90.00
_cell.angle_beta   90.00
_cell.angle_gamma   90.00
#
_symmetry.space_group_name_H-M   'P 1'
#
loop_
_entity.id
_entity.type
_entity.pdbx_description
1 polymer ?
#
loop_
_entity_poly.entity_id
_entity_poly.type
_entity_poly.pdbx_seq_one_letter_code
_entity_poly.pdbx_strand_id
1 'polypeptide(L)'
;MPYYVERAAARVPVTSRIGGALLLMLALAACGGGDGDPVPVPQQVPPPPPPSTPIECQDAGGNPTVLEPKTITLYNNSADSTVYPVLATSKNAVNEWLQGCLRSTESYPTEYVYKLYVNEGKGIPPGSSVTITLPLYSKLQEDRYITWWNGGRVVLADRNDRLRNENDTKLAAPYGVACQGQNTGCELSTYSSDVQFPENIYAQLSEYTFGDSILPPNDTKRILKPENVGYNISYVDHVYLPVAIGPRNNPYIGYSGSAQSLADFRKHLASFLGSPVGQGWPVYNLDELKLPGGYNIFAQRSGTLPPTDEVPVKPATGFPPVLTVLQCIQGQCSDAQKASLHFGEAVQRVQNLWGSCVAWNEDLSAYVTETVTCPQAMRDRLAVVKQFFEQNHKNYLAMYADRKCEGATPLKPTFNYWEAMTHIYGWVPFNEGCGAAANPLADTQIPGWNHAQAQSMYIHELQYNHQQPEVAADPRLLFNPYVQLIHDDLQMNAYAFSVDDAVGFMSELGDGLVFTVGGTHGLENPKQFNYADGFSLAIGVPTSLRDRANAPLIKKYGVCALNQDGSDPNCEQDKQDVVMPGNSQIAGFRVGTVPSYPIRVRFTDLNDNVYSLLVNARFAACPSEVDAATQCPVNRAEIVDNASCTVTNGKGEAHPKSNDWCLNANPNQQREKQLTKNYVSFPQPVDFM
;
A
#
# COMPACT_ATOMS: atom_id res chain seq x y z
N MET A 1 -2.33 6.86 -8.42
CA MET A 1 -2.80 7.72 -7.32
C MET A 1 -3.61 8.87 -7.89
N PRO A 2 -4.90 9.04 -7.58
CA PRO A 2 -5.59 10.28 -7.93
C PRO A 2 -5.57 11.22 -6.72
N TYR A 3 -4.94 12.39 -6.87
CA TYR A 3 -5.05 13.48 -5.89
C TYR A 3 -6.06 14.53 -6.33
N TYR A 4 -6.69 15.09 -5.31
CA TYR A 4 -7.81 16.01 -5.32
C TYR A 4 -7.48 17.33 -6.01
N VAL A 5 -8.33 17.74 -6.96
CA VAL A 5 -8.50 19.15 -7.34
C VAL A 5 -9.75 19.66 -6.63
N GLU A 6 -9.56 20.38 -5.54
CA GLU A 6 -10.67 21.07 -4.87
C GLU A 6 -11.07 22.29 -5.72
N ARG A 7 -12.23 22.20 -6.41
CA ARG A 7 -12.82 23.36 -7.09
C ARG A 7 -13.41 24.30 -6.05
N ALA A 8 -12.81 25.47 -5.89
CA ALA A 8 -13.43 26.59 -5.19
C ALA A 8 -14.79 26.93 -5.83
N ALA A 9 -15.88 26.64 -5.13
CA ALA A 9 -17.23 26.96 -5.58
C ALA A 9 -17.51 28.47 -5.44
N ALA A 10 -17.59 29.17 -6.57
CA ALA A 10 -18.11 30.53 -6.64
C ALA A 10 -19.60 30.53 -6.24
N ARG A 11 -19.95 31.32 -5.23
CA ARG A 11 -21.32 31.50 -4.73
C ARG A 11 -22.16 32.33 -5.71
N VAL A 12 -23.34 31.81 -6.09
CA VAL A 12 -24.45 32.60 -6.64
C VAL A 12 -25.55 32.66 -5.57
N PRO A 13 -26.14 33.83 -5.27
CA PRO A 13 -27.14 33.96 -4.21
C PRO A 13 -28.52 33.50 -4.70
N VAL A 14 -29.17 32.61 -3.95
CA VAL A 14 -30.60 32.31 -4.14
C VAL A 14 -31.38 32.90 -2.98
N THR A 15 -32.37 33.69 -3.35
CA THR A 15 -33.28 34.46 -2.53
C THR A 15 -34.29 33.58 -1.80
N SER A 16 -34.56 33.97 -0.56
CA SER A 16 -35.52 33.38 0.37
C SER A 16 -36.96 33.48 -0.15
N ARG A 17 -37.76 32.42 0.04
CA ARG A 17 -39.20 32.54 0.23
C ARG A 17 -39.69 31.68 1.37
N ILE A 18 -40.51 32.36 2.18
CA ILE A 18 -41.15 31.98 3.42
C ILE A 18 -42.46 31.24 3.14
N GLY A 19 -42.84 30.34 4.07
CA GLY A 19 -44.19 29.80 4.25
C GLY A 19 -44.14 28.28 4.39
N GLY A 20 -44.61 27.63 5.45
CA GLY A 20 -45.52 27.98 6.53
C GLY A 20 -46.40 26.74 6.81
N ALA A 21 -46.80 26.59 8.08
CA ALA A 21 -47.84 25.68 8.61
C ALA A 21 -47.41 24.31 9.21
N LEU A 22 -47.36 24.34 10.54
CA LEU A 22 -47.80 23.35 11.53
C LEU A 22 -48.85 22.32 11.05
N LEU A 23 -48.76 21.10 11.58
CA LEU A 23 -49.89 20.44 12.25
C LEU A 23 -49.42 19.34 13.23
N LEU A 24 -49.74 19.57 14.51
CA LEU A 24 -49.75 18.61 15.61
C LEU A 24 -50.78 17.50 15.35
N MET A 25 -50.52 16.28 15.81
CA MET A 25 -51.53 15.47 16.51
C MET A 25 -50.90 14.61 17.61
N LEU A 26 -51.43 14.79 18.82
CA LEU A 26 -51.26 13.95 20.01
C LEU A 26 -52.15 12.71 19.92
N ALA A 27 -51.70 11.60 20.51
CA ALA A 27 -52.57 10.62 21.16
C ALA A 27 -51.89 10.03 22.41
N LEU A 28 -52.47 10.36 23.57
CA LEU A 28 -52.43 9.67 24.87
C LEU A 28 -53.38 8.44 24.80
N ALA A 29 -53.38 7.37 25.61
CA ALA A 29 -52.65 6.91 26.78
C ALA A 29 -53.05 5.43 27.03
N ALA A 30 -52.28 4.67 27.81
CA ALA A 30 -52.80 3.72 28.81
C ALA A 30 -51.67 3.18 29.71
N CYS A 31 -51.89 3.27 31.02
CA CYS A 31 -51.02 2.76 32.10
C CYS A 31 -51.32 1.28 32.41
N GLY A 32 -50.31 0.55 32.88
CA GLY A 32 -50.46 -0.73 33.58
C GLY A 32 -49.10 -1.21 34.09
N GLY A 33 -48.89 -1.12 35.41
CA GLY A 33 -47.62 -1.41 36.08
C GLY A 33 -47.37 -2.89 36.40
N GLY A 34 -46.16 -3.16 36.90
CA GLY A 34 -45.75 -4.44 37.45
C GLY A 34 -44.24 -4.51 37.61
N ASP A 35 -43.75 -4.25 38.83
CA ASP A 35 -42.36 -4.39 39.24
C ASP A 35 -41.86 -5.84 39.11
N GLY A 36 -40.67 -5.99 38.54
CA GLY A 36 -39.89 -7.21 38.51
C GLY A 36 -38.56 -6.94 37.84
N ASP A 37 -37.49 -6.80 38.61
CA ASP A 37 -36.13 -6.63 38.09
C ASP A 37 -35.78 -7.75 37.10
N PRO A 38 -35.43 -7.44 35.84
CA PRO A 38 -35.05 -8.46 34.89
C PRO A 38 -33.64 -8.96 35.21
N VAL A 39 -33.55 -10.25 35.50
CA VAL A 39 -32.33 -11.08 35.44
C VAL A 39 -31.58 -10.77 34.14
N PRO A 40 -30.23 -10.63 34.15
CA PRO A 40 -29.46 -10.39 32.93
C PRO A 40 -29.72 -11.52 31.93
N VAL A 41 -30.41 -11.19 30.83
CA VAL A 41 -30.57 -12.08 29.69
C VAL A 41 -29.19 -12.23 29.06
N PRO A 42 -28.68 -13.46 28.82
CA PRO A 42 -27.47 -13.66 28.04
C PRO A 42 -27.66 -12.96 26.68
N GLN A 43 -26.78 -12.03 26.34
CA GLN A 43 -26.81 -11.37 25.04
C GLN A 43 -26.87 -12.43 23.95
N GLN A 44 -28.00 -12.50 23.24
CA GLN A 44 -28.13 -13.32 22.05
C GLN A 44 -27.05 -12.85 21.07
N VAL A 45 -26.11 -13.75 20.79
CA VAL A 45 -25.16 -13.59 19.69
C VAL A 45 -25.99 -13.29 18.43
N PRO A 46 -25.74 -12.16 17.72
CA PRO A 46 -26.46 -11.84 16.50
C PRO A 46 -26.38 -13.02 15.51
N PRO A 47 -27.44 -13.31 14.75
CA PRO A 47 -27.39 -14.36 13.75
C PRO A 47 -26.23 -14.10 12.78
N PRO A 48 -25.50 -15.14 12.34
CA PRO A 48 -24.38 -14.97 11.43
C PRO A 48 -24.88 -14.28 10.14
N PRO A 49 -24.11 -13.32 9.60
CA PRO A 49 -24.46 -12.70 8.32
C PRO A 49 -24.55 -13.77 7.22
N PRO A 50 -25.37 -13.53 6.18
CA PRO A 50 -25.52 -14.48 5.08
C PRO A 50 -24.15 -14.83 4.48
N PRO A 51 -23.90 -16.10 4.13
CA PRO A 51 -22.62 -16.52 3.57
C PRO A 51 -22.34 -15.73 2.29
N SER A 52 -21.10 -15.30 2.13
CA SER A 52 -20.65 -14.66 0.90
C SER A 52 -20.86 -15.59 -0.29
N THR A 53 -21.51 -15.11 -1.34
CA THR A 53 -21.86 -15.94 -2.49
C THR A 53 -20.75 -15.88 -3.53
N PRO A 54 -20.30 -17.03 -4.08
CA PRO A 54 -19.43 -17.04 -5.25
C PRO A 54 -20.06 -16.27 -6.42
N ILE A 55 -19.22 -15.67 -7.26
CA ILE A 55 -19.65 -14.91 -8.44
C ILE A 55 -19.41 -15.75 -9.68
N GLU A 56 -20.39 -15.87 -10.56
CA GLU A 56 -20.19 -16.47 -11.88
C GLU A 56 -19.58 -15.42 -12.83
N CYS A 57 -18.37 -15.70 -13.30
CA CYS A 57 -17.66 -14.94 -14.33
C CYS A 57 -17.54 -15.79 -15.60
N GLN A 58 -16.92 -15.24 -16.64
CA GLN A 58 -16.62 -15.92 -17.89
C GLN A 58 -15.11 -16.09 -18.07
N ASP A 59 -14.70 -17.27 -18.52
CA ASP A 59 -13.31 -17.54 -18.91
C ASP A 59 -12.94 -16.91 -20.27
N ALA A 60 -11.72 -17.16 -20.75
CA ALA A 60 -11.27 -16.68 -22.07
C ALA A 60 -12.20 -17.10 -23.22
N GLY A 61 -12.77 -18.30 -23.13
CA GLY A 61 -13.67 -18.89 -24.12
C GLY A 61 -15.12 -18.45 -23.95
N GLY A 62 -15.44 -17.65 -22.94
CA GLY A 62 -16.81 -17.23 -22.61
C GLY A 62 -17.61 -18.26 -21.81
N ASN A 63 -16.98 -19.33 -21.32
CA ASN A 63 -17.66 -20.33 -20.51
C ASN A 63 -17.83 -19.82 -19.07
N PRO A 64 -18.94 -20.17 -18.38
CA PRO A 64 -19.11 -19.87 -16.97
C PRO A 64 -17.97 -20.45 -16.12
N THR A 65 -17.44 -19.63 -15.22
CA THR A 65 -16.47 -20.02 -14.20
C THR A 65 -16.87 -19.40 -12.86
N VAL A 66 -16.75 -20.17 -11.79
CA VAL A 66 -17.11 -19.72 -10.44
C VAL A 66 -15.90 -19.06 -9.80
N LEU A 67 -16.10 -17.86 -9.29
CA LEU A 67 -15.11 -17.08 -8.59
C LEU A 67 -15.44 -17.04 -7.09
N GLU A 68 -14.52 -17.58 -6.30
CA GLU A 68 -14.62 -17.56 -4.84
C GLU A 68 -14.34 -16.16 -4.27
N PRO A 69 -15.01 -15.78 -3.17
CA PRO A 69 -14.77 -14.52 -2.49
C PRO A 69 -13.40 -14.52 -1.80
N LYS A 70 -12.87 -13.32 -1.54
CA LYS A 70 -11.62 -13.13 -0.80
C LYS A 70 -11.86 -12.54 0.58
N THR A 71 -10.88 -12.67 1.46
CA THR A 71 -11.03 -12.20 2.86
C THR A 71 -10.12 -11.03 3.21
N ILE A 72 -10.59 -10.17 4.11
CA ILE A 72 -9.77 -9.21 4.85
C ILE A 72 -9.96 -9.54 6.32
N THR A 73 -8.88 -9.95 6.98
CA THR A 73 -8.87 -10.25 8.41
C THR A 73 -8.15 -9.14 9.14
N LEU A 74 -8.74 -8.63 10.22
CA LEU A 74 -8.20 -7.50 11.00
C LEU A 74 -8.00 -7.97 12.44
N TYR A 75 -6.77 -8.01 12.91
CA TYR A 75 -6.41 -8.30 14.30
C TYR A 75 -6.03 -7.02 15.04
N ASN A 76 -6.67 -6.78 16.18
CA ASN A 76 -6.23 -5.75 17.11
C ASN A 76 -5.32 -6.36 18.18
N ASN A 77 -4.00 -6.24 17.95
CA ASN A 77 -2.97 -6.73 18.86
C ASN A 77 -2.49 -5.65 19.84
N SER A 78 -3.07 -4.43 19.80
CA SER A 78 -2.78 -3.41 20.79
C SER A 78 -3.26 -3.84 22.18
N ALA A 79 -2.59 -3.35 23.22
CA ALA A 79 -2.87 -3.78 24.59
C ALA A 79 -4.12 -3.09 25.19
N ASP A 80 -4.39 -1.85 24.79
CA ASP A 80 -5.31 -0.96 25.49
C ASP A 80 -6.19 -0.10 24.57
N SER A 81 -6.03 -0.23 23.24
CA SER A 81 -6.69 0.64 22.28
C SER A 81 -7.71 -0.12 21.43
N THR A 82 -8.87 0.48 21.19
CA THR A 82 -9.86 -0.07 20.26
C THR A 82 -9.53 0.40 18.85
N VAL A 83 -9.62 -0.50 17.86
CA VAL A 83 -9.43 -0.15 16.45
C VAL A 83 -10.79 -0.03 15.77
N TYR A 84 -11.01 1.01 14.97
CA TYR A 84 -12.24 1.28 14.22
C TYR A 84 -11.95 1.16 12.71
N PRO A 85 -12.18 -0.02 12.11
CA PRO A 85 -11.87 -0.24 10.71
C PRO A 85 -12.99 0.26 9.79
N VAL A 86 -12.58 0.83 8.66
CA VAL A 86 -13.47 1.13 7.55
C VAL A 86 -12.83 0.67 6.25
N LEU A 87 -13.54 -0.16 5.49
CA LEU A 87 -13.15 -0.49 4.13
C LEU A 87 -13.78 0.55 3.19
N ALA A 88 -13.02 1.07 2.24
CA ALA A 88 -13.55 2.00 1.25
C ALA A 88 -13.13 1.64 -0.17
N THR A 89 -14.00 1.91 -1.12
CA THR A 89 -13.73 1.79 -2.57
C THR A 89 -13.38 3.15 -3.16
N SER A 90 -13.07 3.21 -4.45
CA SER A 90 -12.80 4.46 -5.16
C SER A 90 -13.74 4.65 -6.35
N LYS A 91 -13.96 5.91 -6.75
CA LYS A 91 -14.66 6.23 -7.99
C LYS A 91 -13.81 5.83 -9.19
N ASN A 92 -14.44 5.33 -10.25
CA ASN A 92 -13.78 5.02 -11.51
C ASN A 92 -14.76 5.18 -12.68
N ALA A 93 -14.27 5.67 -13.82
CA ALA A 93 -15.06 5.81 -15.04
C ALA A 93 -15.22 4.48 -15.78
N VAL A 94 -14.24 3.58 -15.63
CA VAL A 94 -14.23 2.24 -16.22
C VAL A 94 -13.88 1.24 -15.13
N ASN A 95 -14.71 0.22 -14.97
CA ASN A 95 -14.47 -0.86 -14.03
C ASN A 95 -13.96 -2.11 -14.76
N GLU A 96 -12.64 -2.22 -14.81
CA GLU A 96 -11.94 -3.27 -15.54
C GLU A 96 -12.23 -4.66 -14.95
N TRP A 97 -12.46 -4.78 -13.65
CA TRP A 97 -12.78 -6.06 -13.00
C TRP A 97 -14.14 -6.61 -13.45
N LEU A 98 -15.15 -5.73 -13.60
CA LEU A 98 -16.44 -6.12 -14.18
C LEU A 98 -16.31 -6.49 -15.66
N GLN A 99 -15.52 -5.73 -16.43
CA GLN A 99 -15.22 -6.07 -17.82
C GLN A 99 -14.56 -7.45 -17.95
N GLY A 100 -13.57 -7.74 -17.09
CA GLY A 100 -12.85 -9.00 -17.05
C GLY A 100 -13.74 -10.18 -16.64
N CYS A 101 -14.58 -10.00 -15.62
CA CYS A 101 -15.51 -11.04 -15.17
C CYS A 101 -16.62 -11.32 -16.19
N LEU A 102 -17.21 -10.29 -16.79
CA LEU A 102 -18.33 -10.43 -17.73
C LEU A 102 -17.89 -10.61 -19.19
N ARG A 103 -16.58 -10.59 -19.48
CA ARG A 103 -16.01 -10.56 -20.84
C ARG A 103 -16.70 -9.50 -21.72
N SER A 104 -16.71 -8.27 -21.21
CA SER A 104 -17.41 -7.12 -21.81
C SER A 104 -16.47 -5.93 -22.04
N THR A 105 -16.87 -5.00 -22.90
CA THR A 105 -16.20 -3.71 -23.13
C THR A 105 -17.03 -2.53 -22.60
N GLU A 106 -18.16 -2.78 -21.95
CA GLU A 106 -18.99 -1.76 -21.30
C GLU A 106 -18.25 -1.16 -20.10
N SER A 107 -18.49 0.13 -19.79
CA SER A 107 -17.67 0.87 -18.83
C SER A 107 -18.00 0.60 -17.35
N TYR A 108 -19.22 0.18 -17.02
CA TYR A 108 -19.69 -0.07 -15.62
C TYR A 108 -19.11 0.92 -14.58
N PRO A 109 -19.39 2.23 -14.69
CA PRO A 109 -18.74 3.24 -13.85
C PRO A 109 -19.09 3.07 -12.35
N THR A 110 -18.11 3.35 -11.50
CA THR A 110 -18.30 3.47 -10.05
C THR A 110 -18.38 4.95 -9.69
N GLU A 111 -19.59 5.47 -9.49
CA GLU A 111 -19.82 6.91 -9.31
C GLU A 111 -19.63 7.42 -7.87
N TYR A 112 -19.63 6.51 -6.89
CA TYR A 112 -19.53 6.81 -5.46
C TYR A 112 -18.33 6.12 -4.81
N VAL A 113 -17.85 6.72 -3.72
CA VAL A 113 -17.00 6.04 -2.75
C VAL A 113 -17.94 5.25 -1.83
N TYR A 114 -17.88 3.93 -1.88
CA TYR A 114 -18.61 3.09 -0.92
C TYR A 114 -17.74 2.79 0.29
N LYS A 115 -18.28 2.99 1.49
CA LYS A 115 -17.62 2.78 2.79
C LYS A 115 -18.35 1.69 3.57
N LEU A 116 -17.61 0.71 4.07
CA LEU A 116 -18.08 -0.41 4.88
C LEU A 116 -17.42 -0.32 6.25
N TYR A 117 -18.21 0.10 7.24
CA TYR A 117 -17.78 0.23 8.63
C TYR A 117 -17.95 -1.11 9.34
N VAL A 118 -16.91 -1.51 10.06
CA VAL A 118 -16.94 -2.70 10.92
C VAL A 118 -17.23 -2.25 12.34
N ASN A 119 -18.29 -2.80 12.95
CA ASN A 119 -18.71 -2.48 14.31
C ASN A 119 -18.82 -0.96 14.51
N GLU A 120 -19.56 -0.27 13.64
CA GLU A 120 -19.63 1.20 13.63
C GLU A 120 -19.85 1.78 15.04
N GLY A 121 -18.95 2.68 15.47
CA GLY A 121 -18.96 3.29 16.80
C GLY A 121 -18.48 2.41 17.97
N LYS A 122 -18.34 1.09 17.78
CA LYS A 122 -17.87 0.13 18.80
C LYS A 122 -16.44 -0.36 18.55
N GLY A 123 -16.06 -0.53 17.28
CA GLY A 123 -14.75 -1.00 16.85
C GLY A 123 -14.43 -2.47 17.20
N ILE A 124 -13.15 -2.81 17.16
CA ILE A 124 -12.55 -4.10 17.51
C ILE A 124 -11.73 -3.88 18.80
N PRO A 125 -12.11 -4.49 19.93
CA PRO A 125 -11.37 -4.33 21.18
C PRO A 125 -10.00 -5.05 21.15
N PRO A 126 -9.08 -4.73 22.07
CA PRO A 126 -7.81 -5.44 22.25
C PRO A 126 -7.95 -6.97 22.27
N GLY A 127 -7.01 -7.67 21.64
CA GLY A 127 -6.96 -9.14 21.62
C GLY A 127 -8.09 -9.83 20.84
N SER A 128 -8.80 -9.06 20.01
CA SER A 128 -9.93 -9.55 19.20
C SER A 128 -9.66 -9.34 17.71
N SER A 129 -10.43 -10.01 16.87
CA SER A 129 -10.30 -9.88 15.43
C SER A 129 -11.65 -9.99 14.72
N VAL A 130 -11.67 -9.55 13.47
CA VAL A 130 -12.78 -9.82 12.54
C VAL A 130 -12.24 -10.32 11.22
N THR A 131 -12.99 -11.18 10.55
CA THR A 131 -12.79 -11.57 9.15
C THR A 131 -13.97 -11.09 8.33
N ILE A 132 -13.72 -10.26 7.33
CA ILE A 132 -14.69 -9.81 6.34
C ILE A 132 -14.47 -10.64 5.09
N THR A 133 -15.53 -11.22 4.54
CA THR A 133 -15.49 -11.96 3.28
C THR A 133 -16.18 -11.13 2.19
N LEU A 134 -15.44 -10.83 1.12
CA LEU A 134 -15.80 -9.91 0.06
C LEU A 134 -15.93 -10.65 -1.28
N PRO A 135 -17.11 -10.61 -1.92
CA PRO A 135 -17.25 -11.06 -3.31
C PRO A 135 -16.52 -10.09 -4.24
N LEU A 136 -16.35 -10.45 -5.51
CA LEU A 136 -15.82 -9.54 -6.53
C LEU A 136 -16.57 -8.20 -6.52
N TYR A 137 -17.91 -8.29 -6.54
CA TYR A 137 -18.80 -7.15 -6.47
C TYR A 137 -20.10 -7.48 -5.74
N SER A 138 -20.79 -6.44 -5.28
CA SER A 138 -22.18 -6.49 -4.82
C SER A 138 -23.06 -5.65 -5.76
N LYS A 139 -24.09 -6.26 -6.35
CA LYS A 139 -25.04 -5.57 -7.22
C LYS A 139 -26.03 -4.76 -6.37
N LEU A 140 -26.12 -3.45 -6.59
CA LEU A 140 -27.07 -2.56 -5.91
C LEU A 140 -28.34 -2.34 -6.74
N GLN A 141 -28.16 -2.16 -8.05
CA GLN A 141 -29.21 -1.99 -9.07
C GLN A 141 -28.70 -2.60 -10.39
N GLU A 142 -29.49 -2.55 -11.46
CA GLU A 142 -29.18 -3.26 -12.72
C GLU A 142 -27.79 -2.90 -13.30
N ASP A 143 -27.41 -1.64 -13.18
CA ASP A 143 -26.20 -1.03 -13.71
C ASP A 143 -25.28 -0.46 -12.62
N ARG A 144 -25.61 -0.67 -11.33
CA ARG A 144 -24.87 -0.10 -10.20
C ARG A 144 -24.29 -1.17 -9.30
N TYR A 145 -22.97 -1.12 -9.14
CA TYR A 145 -22.19 -2.13 -8.44
C TYR A 145 -21.29 -1.48 -7.38
N ILE A 146 -21.06 -2.19 -6.28
CA ILE A 146 -19.89 -1.97 -5.43
C ILE A 146 -18.86 -3.02 -5.83
N THR A 147 -17.69 -2.60 -6.31
CA THR A 147 -16.62 -3.54 -6.66
C THR A 147 -15.56 -3.52 -5.56
N TRP A 148 -15.47 -4.62 -4.81
CA TRP A 148 -14.62 -4.69 -3.62
C TRP A 148 -13.16 -4.97 -3.97
N TRP A 149 -12.91 -5.59 -5.13
CA TRP A 149 -11.57 -6.08 -5.49
C TRP A 149 -10.67 -5.04 -6.18
N ASN A 150 -11.24 -3.95 -6.68
CA ASN A 150 -10.52 -2.99 -7.53
C ASN A 150 -10.12 -1.72 -6.76
N GLY A 151 -8.88 -1.69 -6.23
CA GLY A 151 -8.31 -0.47 -5.63
C GLY A 151 -9.04 0.02 -4.37
N GLY A 152 -9.17 -0.85 -3.38
CA GLY A 152 -9.80 -0.54 -2.10
C GLY A 152 -8.81 0.00 -1.05
N ARG A 153 -9.36 0.59 0.01
CA ARG A 153 -8.64 1.07 1.19
C ARG A 153 -9.12 0.33 2.43
N VAL A 154 -8.19 0.01 3.32
CA VAL A 154 -8.49 -0.34 4.72
C VAL A 154 -8.00 0.81 5.58
N VAL A 155 -8.94 1.56 6.12
CA VAL A 155 -8.69 2.66 7.06
C VAL A 155 -8.75 2.10 8.46
N LEU A 156 -7.63 2.16 9.17
CA LEU A 156 -7.53 1.69 10.56
C LEU A 156 -7.37 2.90 11.46
N ALA A 157 -8.35 3.14 12.32
CA ALA A 157 -8.36 4.26 13.24
C ALA A 157 -8.34 3.78 14.70
N ASP A 158 -7.78 4.56 15.61
CA ASP A 158 -7.83 4.30 17.06
C ASP A 158 -8.83 5.24 17.77
N ARG A 159 -9.47 6.15 17.03
CA ARG A 159 -10.65 6.92 17.45
C ARG A 159 -11.76 6.82 16.41
N ASN A 160 -13.01 6.87 16.86
CA ASN A 160 -14.18 6.87 15.98
C ASN A 160 -14.52 8.27 15.41
N ASP A 161 -13.81 9.30 15.85
CA ASP A 161 -14.08 10.69 15.50
C ASP A 161 -13.89 10.94 14.00
N ARG A 162 -14.87 11.62 13.38
CA ARG A 162 -14.83 12.08 11.97
C ARG A 162 -14.68 10.97 10.92
N LEU A 163 -14.82 9.70 11.29
CA LEU A 163 -14.74 8.59 10.33
C LEU A 163 -15.95 8.54 9.38
N ARG A 164 -17.11 9.05 9.79
CA ARG A 164 -18.32 9.16 8.95
C ARG A 164 -18.66 10.62 8.69
N ASN A 165 -18.96 10.94 7.43
CA ASN A 165 -19.49 12.24 7.07
C ASN A 165 -21.02 12.24 7.26
N GLU A 166 -21.59 13.31 7.80
CA GLU A 166 -23.03 13.44 8.01
C GLU A 166 -23.83 13.37 6.71
N ASN A 167 -23.22 13.76 5.59
CA ASN A 167 -23.84 13.71 4.26
C ASN A 167 -23.69 12.33 3.58
N ASP A 168 -23.00 11.37 4.20
CA ASP A 168 -22.90 10.00 3.67
C ASP A 168 -24.28 9.33 3.68
N THR A 169 -24.68 8.74 2.55
CA THR A 169 -25.98 8.11 2.40
C THR A 169 -25.91 6.65 2.83
N LYS A 170 -26.72 6.28 3.83
CA LYS A 170 -26.79 4.89 4.32
C LYS A 170 -27.41 3.96 3.27
N LEU A 171 -26.80 2.80 3.11
CA LEU A 171 -27.26 1.73 2.22
C LEU A 171 -27.69 0.50 3.02
N ALA A 172 -28.45 -0.38 2.37
CA ALA A 172 -28.68 -1.73 2.88
C ALA A 172 -27.37 -2.53 2.91
N ALA A 173 -27.32 -3.57 3.74
CA ALA A 173 -26.17 -4.47 3.79
C ALA A 173 -25.88 -5.03 2.39
N PRO A 174 -24.64 -4.91 1.88
CA PRO A 174 -24.30 -5.30 0.53
C PRO A 174 -24.42 -6.81 0.38
N TYR A 175 -25.14 -7.25 -0.66
CA TYR A 175 -25.33 -8.66 -0.95
C TYR A 175 -23.98 -9.37 -1.12
N GLY A 176 -23.84 -10.55 -0.52
CA GLY A 176 -22.66 -11.39 -0.61
C GLY A 176 -21.47 -10.96 0.27
N VAL A 177 -21.59 -9.89 1.05
CA VAL A 177 -20.57 -9.52 2.06
C VAL A 177 -20.93 -10.17 3.39
N ALA A 178 -19.98 -10.91 3.97
CA ALA A 178 -20.14 -11.54 5.28
C ALA A 178 -19.06 -11.04 6.25
N CYS A 179 -19.33 -11.14 7.55
CA CYS A 179 -18.33 -10.87 8.57
C CYS A 179 -18.45 -11.78 9.80
N GLN A 180 -17.32 -12.14 10.37
CA GLN A 180 -17.23 -12.98 11.56
C GLN A 180 -16.23 -12.38 12.53
N GLY A 181 -16.60 -12.27 13.80
CA GLY A 181 -15.73 -11.79 14.87
C GLY A 181 -15.19 -12.94 15.73
N GLN A 182 -13.95 -12.80 16.19
CA GLN A 182 -13.36 -13.64 17.23
C GLN A 182 -13.12 -12.77 18.47
N ASN A 183 -13.67 -13.19 19.60
CA ASN A 183 -13.70 -12.43 20.86
C ASN A 183 -14.41 -11.05 20.78
N THR A 184 -15.12 -10.79 19.68
CA THR A 184 -15.96 -9.61 19.45
C THR A 184 -17.09 -9.96 18.48
N GLY A 185 -18.13 -9.12 18.40
CA GLY A 185 -19.14 -9.23 17.35
C GLY A 185 -18.60 -8.76 16.00
N CYS A 186 -19.33 -9.03 14.92
CA CYS A 186 -19.12 -8.33 13.66
C CYS A 186 -20.43 -7.86 13.02
N GLU A 187 -20.68 -6.55 13.14
CA GLU A 187 -21.79 -5.84 12.53
C GLU A 187 -21.25 -4.92 11.41
N LEU A 188 -21.92 -4.89 10.26
CA LEU A 188 -21.51 -4.09 9.11
C LEU A 188 -22.52 -2.97 8.82
N SER A 189 -22.02 -1.75 8.64
CA SER A 189 -22.79 -0.62 8.11
C SER A 189 -22.20 -0.16 6.79
N THR A 190 -23.03 0.11 5.79
CA THR A 190 -22.57 0.53 4.45
C THR A 190 -23.13 1.89 4.08
N TYR A 191 -22.28 2.72 3.47
CA TYR A 191 -22.63 4.05 3.02
C TYR A 191 -22.05 4.33 1.63
N SER A 192 -22.73 5.18 0.86
CA SER A 192 -22.17 5.83 -0.32
C SER A 192 -21.81 7.29 0.00
N SER A 193 -20.68 7.74 -0.54
CA SER A 193 -20.16 9.09 -0.37
C SER A 193 -19.63 9.64 -1.68
N ASP A 194 -19.60 10.96 -1.82
CA ASP A 194 -18.94 11.63 -2.93
C ASP A 194 -17.45 11.85 -2.71
N VAL A 195 -16.98 11.69 -1.46
CA VAL A 195 -15.61 11.99 -1.04
C VAL A 195 -15.01 10.83 -0.26
N GLN A 196 -13.69 10.68 -0.37
CA GLN A 196 -12.90 9.88 0.56
C GLN A 196 -12.85 10.54 1.95
N PHE A 197 -12.09 9.93 2.85
CA PHE A 197 -11.86 10.44 4.18
C PHE A 197 -11.06 11.76 4.18
N PRO A 198 -11.40 12.71 5.07
CA PRO A 198 -10.62 13.93 5.22
C PRO A 198 -9.27 13.64 5.90
N GLU A 199 -8.32 14.55 5.76
CA GLU A 199 -6.95 14.38 6.26
C GLU A 199 -6.87 14.39 7.80
N ASN A 200 -7.83 15.02 8.45
CA ASN A 200 -7.90 15.21 9.91
C ASN A 200 -8.56 14.05 10.67
N ILE A 201 -8.64 12.85 10.07
CA ILE A 201 -9.01 11.64 10.78
C ILE A 201 -7.81 10.99 11.48
N TYR A 202 -8.10 10.35 12.61
CA TYR A 202 -7.20 9.58 13.45
C TYR A 202 -6.95 8.18 12.88
N ALA A 203 -6.40 8.09 11.66
CA ALA A 203 -6.27 6.82 10.96
C ALA A 203 -4.99 6.65 10.15
N GLN A 204 -4.54 5.40 10.07
CA GLN A 204 -3.57 4.93 9.08
C GLN A 204 -4.31 4.45 7.83
N LEU A 205 -3.77 4.85 6.67
CA LEU A 205 -4.27 4.41 5.37
C LEU A 205 -3.45 3.22 4.87
N SER A 206 -4.15 2.20 4.40
CA SER A 206 -3.58 1.07 3.68
C SER A 206 -4.46 0.71 2.50
N GLU A 207 -3.88 0.13 1.48
CA GLU A 207 -4.54 -0.13 0.20
C GLU A 207 -4.47 -1.62 -0.14
N TYR A 208 -5.48 -2.09 -0.87
CA TYR A 208 -5.53 -3.44 -1.39
C TYR A 208 -6.14 -3.50 -2.78
N THR A 209 -5.80 -4.55 -3.52
CA THR A 209 -6.40 -4.93 -4.79
C THR A 209 -6.42 -6.43 -4.87
N PHE A 210 -7.50 -7.02 -5.35
CA PHE A 210 -7.69 -8.47 -5.39
C PHE A 210 -7.83 -8.93 -6.82
N GLY A 211 -6.98 -9.88 -7.23
CA GLY A 211 -6.83 -10.26 -8.62
C GLY A 211 -6.31 -9.12 -9.50
N ASP A 212 -6.34 -9.36 -10.80
CA ASP A 212 -5.97 -8.43 -11.86
C ASP A 212 -6.96 -8.60 -13.03
N SER A 213 -7.05 -7.59 -13.90
CA SER A 213 -7.89 -7.63 -15.09
C SER A 213 -7.08 -7.22 -16.32
N ILE A 214 -6.59 -8.21 -17.05
CA ILE A 214 -5.69 -8.00 -18.19
C ILE A 214 -6.44 -7.98 -19.52
N LEU A 215 -5.89 -7.28 -20.51
CA LEU A 215 -6.28 -7.42 -21.91
C LEU A 215 -5.25 -8.34 -22.61
N PRO A 216 -5.59 -9.60 -22.91
CA PRO A 216 -4.67 -10.50 -23.60
C PRO A 216 -4.26 -9.99 -24.98
N PRO A 217 -3.05 -10.33 -25.46
CA PRO A 217 -2.66 -10.04 -26.84
C PRO A 217 -3.67 -10.62 -27.83
N ASN A 218 -4.06 -9.82 -28.83
CA ASN A 218 -5.04 -10.16 -29.87
C ASN A 218 -6.49 -10.38 -29.38
N ASP A 219 -6.81 -10.05 -28.13
CA ASP A 219 -8.19 -9.98 -27.64
C ASP A 219 -8.66 -8.51 -27.56
N THR A 220 -9.96 -8.29 -27.66
CA THR A 220 -10.62 -6.99 -27.44
C THR A 220 -11.30 -6.90 -26.09
N LYS A 221 -11.43 -8.05 -25.39
CA LYS A 221 -12.10 -8.19 -24.11
C LYS A 221 -11.09 -8.57 -23.03
N ARG A 222 -11.28 -8.03 -21.83
CA ARG A 222 -10.43 -8.35 -20.67
C ARG A 222 -10.71 -9.74 -20.12
N ILE A 223 -9.77 -10.28 -19.35
CA ILE A 223 -9.91 -11.51 -18.59
C ILE A 223 -9.53 -11.20 -17.14
N LEU A 224 -10.34 -11.70 -16.20
CA LEU A 224 -10.04 -11.65 -14.78
C LEU A 224 -9.01 -12.73 -14.40
N LYS A 225 -7.97 -12.33 -13.67
CA LYS A 225 -6.95 -13.18 -13.06
C LYS A 225 -7.05 -13.08 -11.54
N PRO A 226 -7.75 -13.99 -10.86
CA PRO A 226 -8.13 -13.81 -9.46
C PRO A 226 -7.05 -14.17 -8.44
N GLU A 227 -5.92 -14.74 -8.87
CA GLU A 227 -4.98 -15.45 -8.01
C GLU A 227 -4.24 -14.60 -6.97
N ASN A 228 -3.92 -13.35 -7.30
CA ASN A 228 -3.06 -12.52 -6.47
C ASN A 228 -3.87 -11.63 -5.54
N VAL A 229 -3.24 -11.26 -4.43
CA VAL A 229 -3.64 -10.16 -3.56
C VAL A 229 -2.56 -9.09 -3.62
N GLY A 230 -2.94 -7.92 -4.12
CA GLY A 230 -2.18 -6.69 -4.13
C GLY A 230 -2.37 -5.92 -2.82
N TYR A 231 -1.30 -5.41 -2.23
CA TYR A 231 -1.37 -4.58 -1.02
C TYR A 231 -0.16 -3.67 -0.86
N ASN A 232 -0.39 -2.55 -0.19
CA ASN A 232 0.63 -1.59 0.22
C ASN A 232 0.14 -0.76 1.41
N ILE A 233 1.09 -0.18 2.14
CA ILE A 233 0.80 0.82 3.17
C ILE A 233 1.37 2.15 2.70
N SER A 234 0.51 3.17 2.60
CA SER A 234 0.95 4.52 2.23
C SER A 234 1.43 5.25 3.48
N TYR A 235 2.75 5.26 3.70
CA TYR A 235 3.39 6.22 4.60
C TYR A 235 3.94 7.44 3.87
N VAL A 236 3.74 7.50 2.55
CA VAL A 236 4.00 8.67 1.70
C VAL A 236 3.20 9.87 2.18
N ASP A 237 1.92 9.64 2.50
CA ASP A 237 1.01 10.69 2.97
C ASP A 237 1.29 11.05 4.43
N HIS A 238 1.29 10.04 5.30
CA HIS A 238 1.47 10.20 6.74
C HIS A 238 1.72 8.89 7.46
N VAL A 239 2.25 9.02 8.68
CA VAL A 239 2.38 7.92 9.64
C VAL A 239 1.54 8.17 10.89
N TYR A 240 0.78 7.14 11.28
CA TYR A 240 -0.15 7.21 12.42
C TYR A 240 -0.18 5.95 13.29
N LEU A 241 -0.34 4.75 12.71
CA LEU A 241 -0.44 3.48 13.47
C LEU A 241 0.56 2.43 12.97
N PRO A 242 1.03 1.52 13.85
CA PRO A 242 1.81 0.35 13.44
C PRO A 242 0.89 -0.70 12.81
N VAL A 243 0.79 -0.66 11.48
CA VAL A 243 0.02 -1.63 10.70
C VAL A 243 0.99 -2.58 9.99
N ALA A 244 0.73 -3.88 10.07
CA ALA A 244 1.39 -4.91 9.29
C ALA A 244 0.37 -5.68 8.42
N ILE A 245 0.75 -6.04 7.21
CA ILE A 245 -0.10 -6.73 6.22
C ILE A 245 0.64 -7.94 5.65
N GLY A 246 -0.02 -9.10 5.65
CA GLY A 246 0.45 -10.30 4.96
C GLY A 246 -0.66 -10.99 4.15
N PRO A 247 -0.31 -11.82 3.14
CA PRO A 247 -1.30 -12.60 2.42
C PRO A 247 -1.86 -13.72 3.30
N ARG A 248 -3.11 -14.11 3.03
CA ARG A 248 -3.76 -15.29 3.60
C ARG A 248 -3.59 -16.50 2.69
N ASN A 249 -3.41 -17.67 3.30
CA ASN A 249 -3.10 -18.96 2.67
C ASN A 249 -1.79 -18.93 1.88
N ASN A 250 -0.80 -18.17 2.37
CA ASN A 250 0.55 -18.15 1.81
C ASN A 250 1.58 -17.81 2.91
N PRO A 251 1.97 -18.79 3.74
CA PRO A 251 2.84 -18.58 4.89
C PRO A 251 4.29 -18.27 4.52
N TYR A 252 4.65 -18.29 3.23
CA TYR A 252 6.02 -18.12 2.77
C TYR A 252 6.36 -16.69 2.39
N ILE A 253 5.39 -15.77 2.47
CA ILE A 253 5.59 -14.34 2.25
C ILE A 253 5.55 -13.62 3.59
N GLY A 254 6.62 -12.90 3.92
CA GLY A 254 6.66 -12.05 5.11
C GLY A 254 5.67 -10.88 5.04
N TYR A 255 5.39 -10.25 6.17
CA TYR A 255 4.50 -9.08 6.19
C TYR A 255 5.20 -7.79 5.72
N SER A 256 4.44 -6.84 5.17
CA SER A 256 4.90 -5.45 4.95
C SER A 256 4.31 -4.53 6.04
N GLY A 257 5.02 -3.46 6.40
CA GLY A 257 4.60 -2.53 7.47
C GLY A 257 5.29 -2.77 8.81
N SER A 258 4.73 -2.23 9.89
CA SER A 258 5.29 -2.30 11.24
C SER A 258 4.40 -3.10 12.17
N ALA A 259 5.00 -4.09 12.83
CA ALA A 259 4.35 -4.87 13.89
C ALA A 259 4.79 -4.44 15.29
N GLN A 260 5.38 -3.25 15.45
CA GLN A 260 5.73 -2.71 16.76
C GLN A 260 4.48 -2.57 17.64
N SER A 261 4.65 -2.64 18.97
CA SER A 261 3.57 -2.30 19.88
C SER A 261 3.13 -0.84 19.67
N LEU A 262 1.86 -0.53 19.90
CA LEU A 262 1.36 0.84 19.76
C LEU A 262 2.13 1.83 20.65
N ALA A 263 2.49 1.42 21.86
CA ALA A 263 3.25 2.24 22.80
C ALA A 263 4.67 2.55 22.29
N ASP A 264 5.41 1.54 21.82
CA ASP A 264 6.77 1.73 21.30
C ASP A 264 6.75 2.58 20.03
N PHE A 265 5.76 2.34 19.16
CA PHE A 265 5.56 3.13 17.95
C PHE A 265 5.36 4.62 18.24
N ARG A 266 4.43 4.95 19.15
CA ARG A 266 4.16 6.35 19.56
C ARG A 266 5.38 6.98 20.24
N LYS A 267 6.13 6.18 21.01
CA LYS A 267 7.40 6.62 21.62
C LYS A 267 8.43 6.98 20.55
N HIS A 268 8.59 6.17 19.49
CA HIS A 268 9.51 6.48 18.39
C HIS A 268 9.10 7.76 17.65
N LEU A 269 7.80 7.98 17.38
CA LEU A 269 7.32 9.24 16.81
C LEU A 269 7.69 10.45 17.69
N ALA A 270 7.48 10.35 19.01
CA ALA A 270 7.83 11.41 19.94
C ALA A 270 9.34 11.62 20.04
N SER A 271 10.14 10.54 20.04
CA SER A 271 11.60 10.59 20.04
C SER A 271 12.15 11.27 18.80
N PHE A 272 11.58 11.01 17.62
CA PHE A 272 11.93 11.70 16.39
C PHE A 272 11.68 13.20 16.49
N LEU A 273 10.49 13.62 16.93
CA LEU A 273 10.16 15.04 17.11
C LEU A 273 11.04 15.75 18.16
N GLY A 274 11.56 15.01 19.14
CA GLY A 274 12.50 15.49 20.16
C GLY A 274 13.98 15.41 19.75
N SER A 275 14.30 14.78 18.61
CA SER A 275 15.66 14.63 18.11
C SER A 275 16.11 15.88 17.33
N PRO A 276 17.42 16.14 17.22
CA PRO A 276 17.92 17.23 16.38
C PRO A 276 17.44 17.15 14.94
N VAL A 277 17.31 15.95 14.35
CA VAL A 277 16.91 15.75 12.94
C VAL A 277 15.42 15.97 12.69
N GLY A 278 14.56 15.63 13.66
CA GLY A 278 13.10 15.78 13.56
C GLY A 278 12.53 17.01 14.29
N GLN A 279 13.38 17.81 14.94
CA GLN A 279 12.95 19.00 15.68
C GLN A 279 12.14 19.96 14.80
N GLY A 280 10.90 20.21 15.21
CA GLY A 280 9.98 21.07 14.46
C GLY A 280 9.51 20.47 13.13
N TRP A 281 9.65 19.15 12.92
CA TRP A 281 8.92 18.48 11.85
C TRP A 281 7.41 18.75 12.01
N PRO A 282 6.69 19.09 10.94
CA PRO A 282 5.27 19.35 11.01
C PRO A 282 4.50 18.13 11.55
N VAL A 283 3.36 18.39 12.17
CA VAL A 283 2.38 17.40 12.61
C VAL A 283 1.01 17.84 12.14
N TYR A 284 0.11 16.89 11.89
CA TYR A 284 -1.30 17.24 11.70
C TYR A 284 -1.87 17.81 13.00
N ASN A 285 -2.78 18.77 12.87
CA ASN A 285 -3.44 19.44 13.99
C ASN A 285 -4.47 18.52 14.68
N LEU A 286 -3.97 17.53 15.41
CA LEU A 286 -4.71 16.48 16.10
C LEU A 286 -4.12 16.27 17.51
N ASP A 287 -4.90 15.70 18.42
CA ASP A 287 -4.45 15.39 19.78
C ASP A 287 -3.39 14.27 19.80
N GLU A 288 -3.54 13.26 18.94
CA GLU A 288 -2.56 12.21 18.71
C GLU A 288 -1.53 12.61 17.65
N LEU A 289 -0.28 12.14 17.85
CA LEU A 289 0.82 12.37 16.91
C LEU A 289 0.55 11.66 15.57
N LYS A 290 0.26 12.45 14.54
CA LYS A 290 0.22 12.04 13.14
C LYS A 290 1.20 12.90 12.38
N LEU A 291 2.18 12.28 11.71
CA LEU A 291 3.25 13.01 11.03
C LEU A 291 3.03 12.91 9.51
N PRO A 292 2.99 14.04 8.78
CA PRO A 292 3.00 14.05 7.32
C PRO A 292 4.34 13.56 6.77
N GLY A 293 4.29 12.91 5.59
CA GLY A 293 5.49 12.59 4.83
C GLY A 293 6.12 13.82 4.16
N GLY A 294 7.29 13.61 3.55
CA GLY A 294 8.09 14.68 2.94
C GLY A 294 7.38 15.49 1.85
N TYR A 295 6.43 14.88 1.13
CA TYR A 295 5.58 15.57 0.16
C TYR A 295 4.57 16.50 0.85
N ASN A 296 3.84 15.98 1.82
CA ASN A 296 2.71 16.64 2.46
C ASN A 296 3.13 17.89 3.26
N ILE A 297 4.35 17.92 3.82
CA ILE A 297 4.87 19.12 4.49
C ILE A 297 5.00 20.35 3.56
N PHE A 298 5.09 20.13 2.25
CA PHE A 298 5.08 21.20 1.25
C PHE A 298 3.66 21.37 0.68
N ALA A 299 3.03 20.28 0.22
CA ALA A 299 1.74 20.31 -0.44
C ALA A 299 0.60 20.86 0.44
N GLN A 300 0.62 20.58 1.74
CA GLN A 300 -0.43 20.98 2.69
C GLN A 300 0.01 22.13 3.61
N ARG A 301 1.17 22.76 3.37
CA ARG A 301 1.74 23.76 4.28
C ARG A 301 0.78 24.91 4.61
N SER A 302 0.03 25.37 3.63
CA SER A 302 -0.96 26.44 3.75
C SER A 302 -2.41 25.93 3.91
N GLY A 303 -2.58 24.62 4.08
CA GLY A 303 -3.89 24.00 4.27
C GLY A 303 -4.55 24.47 5.56
N THR A 304 -5.87 24.63 5.52
CA THR A 304 -6.66 25.03 6.69
C THR A 304 -7.83 24.07 6.90
N LEU A 305 -8.22 23.93 8.16
CA LEU A 305 -9.36 23.14 8.59
C LEU A 305 -10.59 24.05 8.81
N PRO A 306 -11.82 23.50 8.71
CA PRO A 306 -13.02 24.22 9.11
C PRO A 306 -12.91 24.80 10.54
N PRO A 307 -13.39 26.04 10.79
CA PRO A 307 -13.33 26.63 12.14
C PRO A 307 -14.16 25.87 13.18
N THR A 308 -15.11 25.06 12.71
CA THR A 308 -15.97 24.20 13.52
C THR A 308 -15.26 22.94 14.00
N ASP A 309 -14.11 22.58 13.43
CA ASP A 309 -13.40 21.37 13.83
C ASP A 309 -12.80 21.53 15.22
N GLU A 310 -12.99 20.53 16.08
CA GLU A 310 -12.37 20.47 17.41
C GLU A 310 -10.92 19.99 17.33
N VAL A 311 -9.99 20.93 17.17
CA VAL A 311 -8.55 20.68 17.05
C VAL A 311 -7.75 21.46 18.10
N PRO A 312 -6.57 20.97 18.52
CA PRO A 312 -5.81 21.57 19.62
C PRO A 312 -5.26 22.97 19.30
N VAL A 313 -4.91 23.25 18.03
CA VAL A 313 -4.38 24.55 17.62
C VAL A 313 -5.44 25.34 16.87
N LYS A 314 -6.06 26.30 17.57
CA LYS A 314 -7.00 27.27 17.00
C LYS A 314 -6.49 28.70 17.20
N PRO A 315 -6.20 29.46 16.13
CA PRO A 315 -5.90 30.88 16.27
C PRO A 315 -7.16 31.67 16.66
N ALA A 316 -7.01 32.78 17.38
CA ALA A 316 -8.13 33.64 17.77
C ALA A 316 -8.89 34.23 16.57
N THR A 317 -8.20 34.40 15.44
CA THR A 317 -8.74 34.88 14.17
C THR A 317 -8.25 34.01 13.02
N GLY A 318 -9.11 33.70 12.06
CA GLY A 318 -8.76 32.88 10.89
C GLY A 318 -9.19 31.43 11.03
N PHE A 319 -8.59 30.57 10.22
CA PHE A 319 -8.89 29.13 10.20
C PHE A 319 -7.78 28.36 10.91
N PRO A 320 -8.11 27.28 11.65
CA PRO A 320 -7.09 26.37 12.17
C PRO A 320 -6.24 25.81 11.03
N PRO A 321 -4.92 25.66 11.20
CA PRO A 321 -4.09 25.08 10.15
C PRO A 321 -4.24 23.55 10.10
N VAL A 322 -4.03 22.96 8.92
CA VAL A 322 -3.91 21.49 8.76
C VAL A 322 -2.62 21.00 9.42
N LEU A 323 -1.51 21.68 9.15
CA LEU A 323 -0.19 21.37 9.69
C LEU A 323 0.27 22.43 10.70
N THR A 324 0.88 21.95 11.77
CA THR A 324 1.46 22.77 12.85
C THR A 324 2.72 22.09 13.38
N VAL A 325 3.29 22.60 14.47
CA VAL A 325 4.44 21.99 15.15
C VAL A 325 4.05 21.50 16.55
N LEU A 326 4.78 20.50 17.07
CA LEU A 326 4.48 19.88 18.37
C LEU A 326 4.34 20.89 19.51
N GLN A 327 5.18 21.92 19.56
CA GLN A 327 5.08 22.97 20.58
C GLN A 327 3.73 23.71 20.56
N CYS A 328 3.11 23.88 19.40
CA CYS A 328 1.79 24.51 19.30
C CYS A 328 0.70 23.56 19.82
N ILE A 329 0.77 22.27 19.49
CA ILE A 329 -0.11 21.24 20.06
C ILE A 329 -0.04 21.25 21.59
N GLN A 330 1.16 21.44 22.13
CA GLN A 330 1.42 21.52 23.58
C GLN A 330 1.00 22.86 24.22
N GLY A 331 0.33 23.74 23.47
CA GLY A 331 -0.17 25.03 23.98
C GLY A 331 0.91 26.09 24.20
N GLN A 332 2.11 25.92 23.65
CA GLN A 332 3.25 26.83 23.87
C GLN A 332 3.34 27.95 22.81
N CYS A 333 2.46 27.96 21.82
CA CYS A 333 2.43 28.97 20.76
C CYS A 333 1.54 30.16 21.13
N SER A 334 2.05 31.36 20.85
CA SER A 334 1.24 32.58 20.79
C SER A 334 0.18 32.50 19.68
N ASP A 335 -0.89 33.30 19.75
CA ASP A 335 -1.94 33.29 18.73
C ASP A 335 -1.42 33.58 17.31
N ALA A 336 -0.41 34.43 17.18
CA ALA A 336 0.26 34.67 15.89
C ALA A 336 0.94 33.40 15.37
N GLN A 337 1.66 32.69 16.24
CA GLN A 337 2.29 31.41 15.88
C GLN A 337 1.28 30.33 15.54
N LYS A 338 0.12 30.27 16.23
CA LYS A 338 -0.95 29.32 15.87
C LYS A 338 -1.44 29.51 14.43
N ALA A 339 -1.38 30.72 13.89
CA ALA A 339 -1.82 31.03 12.54
C ALA A 339 -0.73 30.81 11.46
N SER A 340 0.56 30.89 11.81
CA SER A 340 1.64 30.94 10.82
C SER A 340 2.73 29.89 10.97
N LEU A 341 2.82 29.21 12.12
CA LEU A 341 3.91 28.29 12.41
C LEU A 341 3.57 26.86 12.00
N HIS A 342 3.73 26.58 10.71
CA HIS A 342 3.39 25.29 10.10
C HIS A 342 4.58 24.31 10.04
N PHE A 343 5.80 24.79 10.28
CA PHE A 343 7.03 23.99 10.24
C PHE A 343 8.10 24.61 11.14
N GLY A 344 9.16 23.85 11.43
CA GLY A 344 10.32 24.28 12.21
C GLY A 344 11.65 23.85 11.60
N GLU A 345 12.65 23.64 12.46
CA GLU A 345 14.06 23.53 12.07
C GLU A 345 14.36 22.40 11.08
N ALA A 346 13.72 21.24 11.21
CA ALA A 346 13.91 20.12 10.29
C ALA A 346 13.60 20.48 8.84
N VAL A 347 12.47 21.15 8.61
CA VAL A 347 12.07 21.60 7.26
C VAL A 347 12.92 22.80 6.82
N GLN A 348 13.30 23.67 7.76
CA GLN A 348 14.20 24.78 7.45
C GLN A 348 15.57 24.28 6.97
N ARG A 349 16.14 23.23 7.56
CA ARG A 349 17.39 22.60 7.07
C ARG A 349 17.24 22.03 5.67
N VAL A 350 16.13 21.35 5.38
CA VAL A 350 15.81 20.90 4.01
C VAL A 350 15.79 22.08 3.04
N GLN A 351 15.19 23.20 3.43
CA GLN A 351 15.16 24.39 2.59
C GLN A 351 16.56 25.00 2.38
N ASN A 352 17.34 25.11 3.45
CA ASN A 352 18.70 25.64 3.41
C ASN A 352 19.61 24.79 2.54
N LEU A 353 19.47 23.46 2.60
CA LEU A 353 20.19 22.52 1.73
C LEU A 353 19.96 22.83 0.26
N TRP A 354 18.69 22.86 -0.17
CA TRP A 354 18.33 23.16 -1.56
C TRP A 354 18.74 24.56 -2.01
N GLY A 355 18.62 25.54 -1.12
CA GLY A 355 18.99 26.93 -1.41
C GLY A 355 20.50 27.15 -1.50
N SER A 356 21.30 26.31 -0.83
CA SER A 356 22.75 26.45 -0.77
C SER A 356 23.48 25.59 -1.80
N CYS A 357 22.97 24.38 -2.09
CA CYS A 357 23.69 23.43 -2.93
C CYS A 357 23.48 23.63 -4.43
N VAL A 358 22.37 24.26 -4.84
CA VAL A 358 22.07 24.50 -6.25
C VAL A 358 21.55 25.92 -6.47
N ALA A 359 21.82 26.47 -7.66
CA ALA A 359 21.40 27.82 -8.02
C ALA A 359 19.92 27.85 -8.47
N TRP A 360 19.23 28.91 -8.05
CA TRP A 360 17.84 29.21 -8.41
C TRP A 360 17.76 30.58 -9.07
N ASN A 361 16.84 30.73 -10.02
CA ASN A 361 16.63 31.98 -10.75
C ASN A 361 15.59 32.87 -10.05
N GLU A 362 15.70 33.00 -8.74
CA GLU A 362 14.82 33.83 -7.90
C GLU A 362 15.53 34.21 -6.58
N ASP A 363 14.97 35.19 -5.86
CA ASP A 363 15.42 35.50 -4.51
C ASP A 363 14.85 34.47 -3.51
N LEU A 364 15.75 33.75 -2.84
CA LEU A 364 15.40 32.73 -1.87
C LEU A 364 15.36 33.24 -0.42
N SER A 365 15.55 34.54 -0.19
CA SER A 365 15.58 35.13 1.16
C SER A 365 14.31 34.85 1.99
N ALA A 366 13.19 34.56 1.32
CA ALA A 366 11.94 34.15 1.96
C ALA A 366 11.92 32.68 2.47
N TYR A 367 12.82 31.83 1.97
CA TYR A 367 12.84 30.37 2.25
C TYR A 367 14.13 29.90 2.92
N VAL A 368 15.25 30.59 2.69
CA VAL A 368 16.60 30.16 3.09
C VAL A 368 17.13 31.11 4.15
N THR A 369 17.43 30.57 5.33
CA THR A 369 17.86 31.37 6.49
C THR A 369 19.35 31.27 6.77
N GLU A 370 20.03 30.26 6.22
CA GLU A 370 21.47 30.04 6.38
C GLU A 370 22.06 29.36 5.14
N THR A 371 23.38 29.50 4.98
CA THR A 371 24.14 28.82 3.92
C THR A 371 24.76 27.53 4.44
N VAL A 372 24.56 26.44 3.70
CA VAL A 372 25.12 25.12 3.97
C VAL A 372 26.29 24.85 3.02
N THR A 373 27.43 24.40 3.55
CA THR A 373 28.56 23.96 2.73
C THR A 373 28.31 22.55 2.22
N CYS A 374 27.95 22.41 0.95
CA CYS A 374 27.61 21.11 0.37
C CYS A 374 28.85 20.37 -0.17
N PRO A 375 28.95 19.04 -0.01
CA PRO A 375 29.89 18.24 -0.78
C PRO A 375 29.63 18.34 -2.29
N GLN A 376 30.67 18.19 -3.13
CA GLN A 376 30.52 18.30 -4.58
C GLN A 376 29.53 17.27 -5.14
N ALA A 377 29.65 16.01 -4.71
CA ALA A 377 28.74 14.94 -5.13
C ALA A 377 27.27 15.27 -4.82
N MET A 378 26.99 15.88 -3.66
CA MET A 378 25.64 16.32 -3.30
C MET A 378 25.13 17.45 -4.20
N ARG A 379 25.97 18.44 -4.52
CA ARG A 379 25.61 19.50 -5.49
C ARG A 379 25.25 18.91 -6.84
N ASP A 380 26.06 17.98 -7.34
CA ASP A 380 25.85 17.37 -8.65
C ASP A 380 24.54 16.58 -8.70
N ARG A 381 24.26 15.80 -7.64
CA ARG A 381 23.02 15.02 -7.49
C ARG A 381 21.78 15.91 -7.42
N LEU A 382 21.79 16.94 -6.58
CA LEU A 382 20.69 17.90 -6.48
C LEU A 382 20.46 18.67 -7.78
N ALA A 383 21.55 19.01 -8.51
CA ALA A 383 21.46 19.66 -9.81
C ALA A 383 20.78 18.77 -10.86
N VAL A 384 21.10 17.46 -10.88
CA VAL A 384 20.43 16.48 -11.75
C VAL A 384 18.93 16.44 -11.47
N VAL A 385 18.52 16.32 -10.20
CA VAL A 385 17.08 16.29 -9.84
C VAL A 385 16.39 17.59 -10.24
N LYS A 386 16.99 18.76 -9.94
CA LYS A 386 16.42 20.05 -10.34
C LYS A 386 16.24 20.16 -11.85
N GLN A 387 17.27 19.82 -12.63
CA GLN A 387 17.20 19.85 -14.10
C GLN A 387 16.16 18.88 -14.65
N PHE A 388 16.04 17.70 -14.06
CA PHE A 388 15.06 16.69 -14.44
C PHE A 388 13.63 17.23 -14.31
N PHE A 389 13.29 17.82 -13.16
CA PHE A 389 11.97 18.41 -12.95
C PHE A 389 11.76 19.71 -13.75
N GLU A 390 12.80 20.49 -14.00
CA GLU A 390 12.72 21.64 -14.90
C GLU A 390 12.40 21.20 -16.33
N GLN A 391 12.95 20.07 -16.79
CA GLN A 391 12.62 19.49 -18.09
C GLN A 391 11.19 18.94 -18.11
N ASN A 392 10.75 18.25 -17.05
CA ASN A 392 9.37 17.80 -16.94
C ASN A 392 8.38 18.97 -16.96
N HIS A 393 8.69 20.09 -16.31
CA HIS A 393 7.91 21.32 -16.37
C HIS A 393 7.84 21.92 -17.78
N LYS A 394 8.97 21.93 -18.52
CA LYS A 394 8.97 22.36 -19.94
C LYS A 394 8.06 21.49 -20.80
N ASN A 395 8.06 20.17 -20.58
CA ASN A 395 7.16 19.26 -21.29
C ASN A 395 5.70 19.55 -20.94
N TYR A 396 5.38 19.81 -19.67
CA TYR A 396 4.06 20.24 -19.21
C TYR A 396 3.58 21.53 -19.90
N LEU A 397 4.43 22.55 -19.99
CA LEU A 397 4.09 23.79 -20.69
C LEU A 397 3.83 23.56 -22.19
N ALA A 398 4.58 22.65 -22.82
CA ALA A 398 4.34 22.26 -24.20
C ALA A 398 2.97 21.59 -24.38
N MET A 399 2.48 20.81 -23.40
CA MET A 399 1.14 20.23 -23.45
C MET A 399 0.03 21.29 -23.45
N TYR A 400 0.20 22.37 -22.68
CA TYR A 400 -0.72 23.52 -22.73
C TYR A 400 -0.66 24.24 -24.10
N ALA A 401 0.54 24.43 -24.65
CA ALA A 401 0.70 25.01 -25.99
C ALA A 401 0.02 24.15 -27.08
N ASP A 402 0.07 22.83 -26.92
CA ASP A 402 -0.58 21.85 -27.79
C ASP A 402 -2.09 21.67 -27.55
N ARG A 403 -2.68 22.38 -26.58
CA ARG A 403 -4.10 22.25 -26.16
C ARG A 403 -4.49 20.84 -25.72
N LYS A 404 -3.57 20.12 -25.08
CA LYS A 404 -3.80 18.79 -24.47
C LYS A 404 -4.33 18.86 -23.04
N CYS A 405 -4.43 20.07 -22.47
CA CYS A 405 -4.86 20.31 -21.10
C CYS A 405 -6.16 21.14 -21.07
N GLU A 406 -6.83 21.14 -19.92
CA GLU A 406 -8.02 21.94 -19.64
C GLU A 406 -7.67 23.43 -19.63
N GLY A 407 -8.28 24.18 -20.55
CA GLY A 407 -8.03 25.61 -20.70
C GLY A 407 -6.73 25.94 -21.43
N ALA A 408 -6.47 27.24 -21.61
CA ALA A 408 -5.31 27.74 -22.37
C ALA A 408 -4.17 28.23 -21.48
N THR A 409 -4.38 28.35 -20.17
CA THR A 409 -3.43 28.93 -19.23
C THR A 409 -2.90 27.84 -18.31
N PRO A 410 -1.58 27.57 -18.30
CA PRO A 410 -0.99 26.64 -17.35
C PRO A 410 -1.34 27.02 -15.92
N LEU A 411 -1.80 26.05 -15.12
CA LEU A 411 -2.04 26.25 -13.70
C LEU A 411 -0.73 26.52 -12.94
N LYS A 412 0.39 25.98 -13.44
CA LYS A 412 1.75 26.19 -12.93
C LYS A 412 2.67 26.78 -14.00
N PRO A 413 2.56 28.08 -14.32
CA PRO A 413 3.26 28.67 -15.47
C PRO A 413 4.77 28.84 -15.27
N THR A 414 5.25 28.83 -14.03
CA THR A 414 6.65 29.12 -13.69
C THR A 414 7.26 27.95 -12.92
N PHE A 415 8.48 27.54 -13.31
CA PHE A 415 9.31 26.67 -12.49
C PHE A 415 10.06 27.52 -11.46
N ASN A 416 9.62 27.49 -10.21
CA ASN A 416 10.24 28.17 -9.08
C ASN A 416 10.59 27.16 -7.97
N TYR A 417 11.29 27.63 -6.96
CA TYR A 417 11.76 26.88 -5.81
C TYR A 417 10.63 26.10 -5.14
N TRP A 418 9.52 26.79 -4.85
CA TRP A 418 8.40 26.23 -4.11
C TRP A 418 7.70 25.10 -4.87
N GLU A 419 7.38 25.34 -6.15
CA GLU A 419 6.76 24.34 -7.02
C GLU A 419 7.71 23.15 -7.21
N ALA A 420 9.01 23.41 -7.44
CA ALA A 420 9.99 22.34 -7.56
C ALA A 420 10.06 21.46 -6.31
N MET A 421 10.08 22.03 -5.09
CA MET A 421 10.14 21.23 -3.86
C MET A 421 8.93 20.31 -3.72
N THR A 422 7.73 20.81 -4.02
CA THR A 422 6.50 20.02 -3.94
C THR A 422 6.57 18.80 -4.87
N HIS A 423 6.95 19.01 -6.14
CA HIS A 423 7.07 17.92 -7.11
C HIS A 423 8.24 16.97 -6.84
N ILE A 424 9.38 17.49 -6.37
CA ILE A 424 10.58 16.70 -6.09
C ILE A 424 10.35 15.78 -4.89
N TYR A 425 9.85 16.27 -3.76
CA TYR A 425 9.59 15.42 -2.58
C TYR A 425 8.40 14.49 -2.76
N GLY A 426 7.47 14.84 -3.66
CA GLY A 426 6.41 13.94 -4.11
C GLY A 426 6.83 12.96 -5.20
N TRP A 427 8.00 13.12 -5.84
CA TRP A 427 8.35 12.44 -7.09
C TRP A 427 7.17 12.35 -8.09
N VAL A 428 6.45 13.46 -8.26
CA VAL A 428 5.24 13.55 -9.09
C VAL A 428 5.44 14.50 -10.28
N PRO A 429 4.96 14.16 -11.49
CA PRO A 429 5.11 15.04 -12.64
C PRO A 429 4.29 16.32 -12.51
N PHE A 430 4.69 17.35 -13.25
CA PHE A 430 3.83 18.49 -13.56
C PHE A 430 2.76 18.04 -14.55
N ASN A 431 1.49 18.02 -14.13
CA ASN A 431 0.37 17.61 -14.98
C ASN A 431 -0.95 18.33 -14.63
N GLU A 432 -0.88 19.42 -13.87
CA GLU A 432 -2.02 20.17 -13.38
C GLU A 432 -2.89 20.65 -14.55
N GLY A 433 -4.13 20.18 -14.59
CA GLY A 433 -5.10 20.46 -15.66
C GLY A 433 -4.95 19.59 -16.91
N CYS A 434 -4.03 18.64 -16.97
CA CYS A 434 -3.79 17.79 -18.15
C CYS A 434 -4.28 16.34 -17.99
N GLY A 435 -4.70 15.95 -16.78
CA GLY A 435 -5.10 14.59 -16.41
C GLY A 435 -3.99 13.81 -15.72
N ALA A 436 -4.37 12.84 -14.88
CA ALA A 436 -3.45 12.18 -13.95
C ALA A 436 -2.34 11.34 -14.63
N ALA A 437 -2.59 10.83 -15.84
CA ALA A 437 -1.61 10.05 -16.60
C ALA A 437 -0.75 10.91 -17.54
N ALA A 438 -0.99 12.22 -17.62
CA ALA A 438 -0.25 13.12 -18.49
C ALA A 438 1.17 13.38 -17.98
N ASN A 439 2.08 13.68 -18.93
CA ASN A 439 3.48 14.06 -18.70
C ASN A 439 4.26 13.14 -17.74
N PRO A 440 4.19 11.81 -17.92
CA PRO A 440 4.79 10.89 -16.96
C PRO A 440 6.30 11.12 -16.82
N LEU A 441 6.82 11.03 -15.58
CA LEU A 441 8.26 11.17 -15.32
C LEU A 441 9.11 10.17 -16.11
N ALA A 442 8.55 9.00 -16.43
CA ALA A 442 9.21 7.97 -17.25
C ALA A 442 9.64 8.48 -18.64
N ASP A 443 8.93 9.47 -19.20
CA ASP A 443 9.22 10.05 -20.51
C ASP A 443 10.19 11.23 -20.42
N THR A 444 10.59 11.63 -19.20
CA THR A 444 11.51 12.75 -18.98
C THR A 444 12.97 12.29 -19.08
N GLN A 445 13.78 13.05 -19.82
CA GLN A 445 15.20 12.81 -20.00
C GLN A 445 15.97 14.14 -20.03
N ILE A 446 17.17 14.15 -19.46
CA ILE A 446 18.11 15.29 -19.51
C ILE A 446 19.48 14.79 -20.00
N PRO A 447 20.42 15.68 -20.38
CA PRO A 447 21.73 15.25 -20.86
C PRO A 447 22.43 14.30 -19.88
N GLY A 448 22.72 13.07 -20.34
CA GLY A 448 23.42 12.05 -19.55
C GLY A 448 22.55 11.27 -18.55
N TRP A 449 21.25 11.58 -18.42
CA TRP A 449 20.36 10.92 -17.46
C TRP A 449 18.99 10.60 -18.05
N ASN A 450 18.60 9.33 -17.97
CA ASN A 450 17.21 8.90 -18.15
C ASN A 450 16.46 8.81 -16.80
N HIS A 451 15.14 8.63 -16.84
CA HIS A 451 14.30 8.48 -15.65
C HIS A 451 14.80 7.40 -14.69
N ALA A 452 15.18 6.21 -15.19
CA ALA A 452 15.60 5.10 -14.32
C ALA A 452 16.87 5.45 -13.54
N GLN A 453 17.85 6.09 -14.19
CA GLN A 453 19.08 6.55 -13.56
C GLN A 453 18.79 7.65 -12.53
N ALA A 454 18.00 8.66 -12.91
CA ALA A 454 17.67 9.79 -12.03
C ALA A 454 16.88 9.33 -10.79
N GLN A 455 15.90 8.44 -10.97
CA GLN A 455 15.11 7.85 -9.89
C GLN A 455 15.98 7.01 -8.95
N SER A 456 16.84 6.15 -9.51
CA SER A 456 17.78 5.34 -8.71
C SER A 456 18.69 6.21 -7.84
N MET A 457 19.27 7.29 -8.41
CA MET A 457 20.12 8.21 -7.66
C MET A 457 19.32 8.96 -6.60
N TYR A 458 18.14 9.46 -6.93
CA TYR A 458 17.26 10.14 -5.97
C TYR A 458 16.92 9.26 -4.76
N ILE A 459 16.67 7.97 -4.96
CA ILE A 459 16.40 7.03 -3.86
C ILE A 459 17.65 6.77 -3.04
N HIS A 460 18.66 6.15 -3.65
CA HIS A 460 19.76 5.56 -2.89
C HIS A 460 20.78 6.59 -2.42
N GLU A 461 20.93 7.69 -3.14
CA GLU A 461 21.97 8.70 -2.87
C GLU A 461 21.44 9.96 -2.19
N LEU A 462 20.13 10.24 -2.29
CA LEU A 462 19.48 11.39 -1.65
C LEU A 462 18.50 10.94 -0.54
N GLN A 463 17.45 10.17 -0.84
CA GLN A 463 16.45 9.80 0.16
C GLN A 463 17.03 8.98 1.32
N TYR A 464 17.90 8.01 1.02
CA TYR A 464 18.63 7.22 2.02
C TYR A 464 19.96 7.83 2.47
N ASN A 465 20.19 9.12 2.20
CA ASN A 465 21.51 9.72 2.48
C ASN A 465 21.87 9.80 3.97
N HIS A 466 20.92 9.62 4.89
CA HIS A 466 21.21 9.46 6.33
C HIS A 466 22.18 8.32 6.64
N GLN A 467 22.28 7.33 5.75
CA GLN A 467 23.21 6.19 5.87
C GLN A 467 24.64 6.54 5.46
N GLN A 468 24.86 7.71 4.83
CA GLN A 468 26.19 8.16 4.40
C GLN A 468 26.95 8.76 5.60
N PRO A 469 28.20 8.36 5.87
CA PRO A 469 28.97 8.83 7.02
C PRO A 469 29.08 10.37 7.12
N GLU A 470 29.21 11.05 5.98
CA GLU A 470 29.28 12.51 5.91
C GLU A 470 27.98 13.20 6.30
N VAL A 471 26.82 12.61 6.01
CA VAL A 471 25.50 13.15 6.38
C VAL A 471 25.18 12.84 7.83
N ALA A 472 25.54 11.64 8.30
CA ALA A 472 25.44 11.28 9.71
C ALA A 472 26.25 12.23 10.61
N ALA A 473 27.40 12.73 10.12
CA ALA A 473 28.22 13.71 10.81
C ALA A 473 27.70 15.16 10.74
N ASP A 474 26.89 15.51 9.73
CA ASP A 474 26.30 16.83 9.56
C ASP A 474 24.83 16.75 9.10
N PRO A 475 23.87 16.80 10.05
CA PRO A 475 22.43 16.76 9.78
C PRO A 475 21.91 17.86 8.84
N ARG A 476 22.67 18.92 8.57
CA ARG A 476 22.29 19.95 7.59
C ARG A 476 22.36 19.43 6.15
N LEU A 477 23.04 18.31 5.93
CA LEU A 477 23.13 17.61 4.65
C LEU A 477 22.00 16.60 4.43
N LEU A 478 21.14 16.38 5.43
CA LEU A 478 20.10 15.38 5.38
C LEU A 478 18.98 15.80 4.42
N PHE A 479 18.74 14.97 3.40
CA PHE A 479 17.79 15.30 2.33
C PHE A 479 16.35 15.14 2.79
N ASN A 480 16.06 14.06 3.50
CA ASN A 480 14.72 13.76 3.98
C ASN A 480 14.78 13.00 5.33
N PRO A 481 14.67 13.69 6.47
CA PRO A 481 14.73 13.04 7.79
C PRO A 481 13.58 12.05 8.03
N TYR A 482 12.46 12.18 7.31
CA TYR A 482 11.32 11.27 7.43
C TYR A 482 11.66 9.84 6.97
N VAL A 483 12.57 9.67 6.00
CA VAL A 483 12.97 8.33 5.52
C VAL A 483 13.64 7.52 6.63
N GLN A 484 14.50 8.17 7.41
CA GLN A 484 15.13 7.55 8.58
C GLN A 484 14.09 7.10 9.61
N LEU A 485 13.10 7.95 9.91
CA LEU A 485 12.01 7.60 10.82
C LEU A 485 11.26 6.34 10.36
N ILE A 486 10.85 6.29 9.09
CA ILE A 486 10.03 5.19 8.56
C ILE A 486 10.78 3.85 8.55
N HIS A 487 12.03 3.86 8.12
CA HIS A 487 12.77 2.62 7.87
C HIS A 487 13.57 2.14 9.08
N ASP A 488 14.20 3.04 9.83
CA ASP A 488 15.08 2.67 10.94
C ASP A 488 14.31 2.58 12.26
N ASP A 489 13.60 3.65 12.62
CA ASP A 489 12.95 3.76 13.93
C ASP A 489 11.63 2.97 13.98
N LEU A 490 10.78 3.14 12.97
CA LEU A 490 9.46 2.51 12.91
C LEU A 490 9.47 1.12 12.27
N GLN A 491 10.61 0.73 11.66
CA GLN A 491 10.83 -0.57 11.05
C GLN A 491 9.69 -0.97 10.11
N MET A 492 9.26 -0.06 9.24
CA MET A 492 8.08 -0.30 8.40
C MET A 492 8.39 -1.08 7.14
N ASN A 493 9.62 -0.96 6.65
CA ASN A 493 10.05 -1.51 5.36
C ASN A 493 9.04 -1.21 4.24
N ALA A 494 8.47 -0.01 4.23
CA ALA A 494 7.38 0.42 3.35
C ALA A 494 7.65 1.81 2.78
N TYR A 495 6.88 2.25 1.78
CA TYR A 495 7.04 3.55 1.12
C TYR A 495 7.18 4.73 2.09
N ALA A 496 8.36 5.32 2.20
CA ALA A 496 8.54 6.61 2.90
C ALA A 496 8.28 7.82 1.99
N PHE A 497 8.26 7.60 0.67
CA PHE A 497 8.01 8.59 -0.38
C PHE A 497 7.43 7.89 -1.63
N SER A 498 7.03 8.67 -2.65
CA SER A 498 6.19 8.21 -3.79
C SER A 498 6.88 7.27 -4.81
N VAL A 499 7.90 6.53 -4.39
CA VAL A 499 8.64 5.57 -5.21
C VAL A 499 8.96 4.32 -4.37
N ASP A 500 8.95 3.12 -5.00
CA ASP A 500 9.18 1.79 -4.39
C ASP A 500 10.55 1.64 -3.71
N ASP A 501 10.75 2.34 -2.60
CA ASP A 501 12.03 2.51 -1.91
C ASP A 501 12.53 1.26 -1.17
N ALA A 502 11.59 0.45 -0.64
CA ALA A 502 11.89 -0.81 0.03
C ALA A 502 10.87 -1.91 -0.32
N VAL A 503 9.84 -2.15 0.51
CA VAL A 503 8.72 -3.03 0.16
C VAL A 503 7.51 -2.19 -0.15
N GLY A 504 7.44 -1.82 -1.43
CA GLY A 504 6.35 -1.03 -1.94
C GLY A 504 5.05 -1.82 -2.12
N PHE A 505 4.56 -1.89 -3.36
CA PHE A 505 3.42 -2.70 -3.74
C PHE A 505 3.82 -4.17 -3.79
N MET A 506 3.16 -4.98 -2.98
CA MET A 506 3.26 -6.43 -3.04
C MET A 506 2.08 -6.98 -3.81
N SER A 507 2.32 -7.96 -4.67
CA SER A 507 1.27 -8.72 -5.37
C SER A 507 1.65 -10.19 -5.30
N GLU A 508 1.02 -10.90 -4.38
CA GLU A 508 1.40 -12.27 -4.04
C GLU A 508 0.19 -13.20 -4.12
N LEU A 509 0.43 -14.50 -4.32
CA LEU A 509 -0.64 -15.50 -4.28
C LEU A 509 -1.33 -15.48 -2.93
N GLY A 510 -2.67 -15.51 -2.93
CA GLY A 510 -3.45 -15.62 -1.70
C GLY A 510 -4.96 -15.45 -1.88
N ASP A 511 -5.69 -15.90 -0.87
CA ASP A 511 -7.16 -15.85 -0.83
C ASP A 511 -7.70 -14.64 -0.04
N GLY A 512 -6.80 -13.73 0.33
CA GLY A 512 -7.13 -12.58 1.13
C GLY A 512 -5.90 -11.97 1.77
N LEU A 513 -6.16 -11.02 2.68
CA LEU A 513 -5.14 -10.31 3.43
C LEU A 513 -5.42 -10.38 4.93
N VAL A 514 -4.36 -10.40 5.71
CA VAL A 514 -4.38 -10.25 7.15
C VAL A 514 -3.70 -8.93 7.50
N PHE A 515 -4.45 -8.06 8.17
CA PHE A 515 -3.96 -6.82 8.76
C PHE A 515 -3.86 -7.00 10.26
N THR A 516 -2.78 -6.51 10.85
CA THR A 516 -2.62 -6.44 12.30
C THR A 516 -2.26 -5.04 12.73
N VAL A 517 -2.73 -4.63 13.90
CA VAL A 517 -2.34 -3.37 14.55
C VAL A 517 -1.64 -3.69 15.86
N GLY A 518 -0.39 -3.28 16.01
CA GLY A 518 0.31 -3.38 17.29
C GLY A 518 0.97 -4.73 17.62
N GLY A 519 1.21 -5.60 16.63
CA GLY A 519 1.83 -6.91 16.85
C GLY A 519 1.64 -7.88 15.69
N THR A 520 2.31 -9.05 15.73
CA THR A 520 2.30 -10.04 14.62
C THR A 520 1.23 -11.14 14.75
N HIS A 521 0.50 -11.21 15.86
CA HIS A 521 -0.50 -12.26 16.06
C HIS A 521 -1.57 -12.21 14.96
N GLY A 522 -1.84 -13.36 14.35
CA GLY A 522 -2.74 -13.51 13.21
C GLY A 522 -2.05 -13.58 11.85
N LEU A 523 -0.84 -13.04 11.70
CA LEU A 523 -0.05 -13.18 10.46
C LEU A 523 0.44 -14.62 10.30
N GLU A 524 0.30 -15.16 9.09
CA GLU A 524 0.79 -16.52 8.77
C GLU A 524 2.31 -16.59 8.77
N ASN A 525 2.97 -15.50 8.36
CA ASN A 525 4.41 -15.31 8.51
C ASN A 525 4.70 -14.12 9.44
N PRO A 526 5.18 -14.37 10.67
CA PRO A 526 5.45 -13.31 11.63
C PRO A 526 6.78 -12.59 11.37
N LYS A 527 7.49 -12.89 10.28
CA LYS A 527 8.70 -12.18 9.86
C LYS A 527 8.34 -11.12 8.82
N GLN A 528 9.00 -9.97 8.92
CA GLN A 528 8.84 -8.92 7.92
C GLN A 528 9.41 -9.38 6.58
N PHE A 529 8.76 -8.99 5.48
CA PHE A 529 9.21 -9.28 4.13
C PHE A 529 10.57 -8.62 3.86
N ASN A 530 11.49 -9.33 3.20
CA ASN A 530 12.73 -8.76 2.70
C ASN A 530 13.14 -9.46 1.40
N TYR A 531 13.37 -8.69 0.33
CA TYR A 531 13.80 -9.23 -0.97
C TYR A 531 15.11 -10.03 -0.88
N ALA A 532 16.01 -9.66 0.02
CA ALA A 532 17.29 -10.34 0.19
C ALA A 532 17.17 -11.67 0.95
N ASP A 533 16.08 -11.92 1.69
CA ASP A 533 15.89 -13.17 2.46
C ASP A 533 15.35 -14.31 1.59
N GLY A 534 14.72 -13.97 0.47
CA GLY A 534 13.98 -14.90 -0.38
C GLY A 534 14.48 -15.00 -1.82
N PHE A 535 13.68 -15.67 -2.65
CA PHE A 535 13.86 -15.81 -4.10
C PHE A 535 12.55 -16.22 -4.78
N SER A 536 12.48 -16.06 -6.09
CA SER A 536 11.43 -16.64 -6.92
C SER A 536 11.93 -17.92 -7.56
N LEU A 537 11.18 -19.01 -7.39
CA LEU A 537 11.41 -20.23 -8.14
C LEU A 537 10.68 -20.11 -9.48
N ALA A 538 11.39 -20.28 -10.59
CA ALA A 538 10.83 -20.23 -11.93
C ALA A 538 11.05 -21.57 -12.63
N ILE A 539 9.97 -22.26 -13.04
CA ILE A 539 10.08 -23.57 -13.70
C ILE A 539 10.07 -23.50 -15.22
N GLY A 540 9.87 -22.30 -15.79
CA GLY A 540 9.77 -22.07 -17.22
C GLY A 540 8.41 -22.48 -17.81
N VAL A 541 8.07 -21.92 -18.97
CA VAL A 541 6.83 -22.24 -19.72
C VAL A 541 7.18 -23.12 -20.92
N PRO A 542 6.64 -24.35 -21.01
CA PRO A 542 6.83 -25.21 -22.17
C PRO A 542 6.41 -24.52 -23.47
N THR A 543 7.15 -24.74 -24.56
CA THR A 543 6.88 -24.11 -25.86
C THR A 543 5.45 -24.37 -26.36
N SER A 544 4.90 -25.56 -26.10
CA SER A 544 3.53 -25.95 -26.47
C SER A 544 2.43 -25.21 -25.71
N LEU A 545 2.78 -24.51 -24.62
CA LEU A 545 1.84 -23.81 -23.73
C LEU A 545 2.02 -22.29 -23.73
N ARG A 546 2.97 -21.72 -24.48
CA ARG A 546 3.27 -20.27 -24.47
C ARG A 546 2.07 -19.38 -24.78
N ASP A 547 1.21 -19.81 -25.70
CA ASP A 547 0.01 -19.04 -26.09
C ASP A 547 -1.23 -19.42 -25.26
N ARG A 548 -1.06 -20.14 -24.16
CA ARG A 548 -2.13 -20.63 -23.29
C ARG A 548 -2.01 -20.02 -21.89
N ALA A 549 -2.24 -18.71 -21.79
CA ALA A 549 -2.10 -17.94 -20.54
C ALA A 549 -2.97 -18.44 -19.36
N ASN A 550 -3.95 -19.32 -19.62
CA ASN A 550 -4.84 -19.90 -18.61
C ASN A 550 -4.56 -21.39 -18.34
N ALA A 551 -3.55 -21.99 -18.99
CA ALA A 551 -3.20 -23.40 -18.76
C ALA A 551 -2.30 -23.51 -17.52
N PRO A 552 -2.75 -24.15 -16.42
CA PRO A 552 -1.94 -24.27 -15.22
C PRO A 552 -0.69 -25.13 -15.44
N LEU A 553 0.29 -25.01 -14.55
CA LEU A 553 1.54 -25.77 -14.60
C LEU A 553 1.85 -26.46 -13.26
N ILE A 554 1.53 -25.81 -12.16
CA ILE A 554 1.78 -26.27 -10.79
C ILE A 554 0.43 -26.42 -10.09
N LYS A 555 0.26 -27.47 -9.28
CA LYS A 555 -0.92 -27.71 -8.43
C LYS A 555 -0.77 -27.08 -7.06
N LYS A 556 0.40 -27.20 -6.45
CA LYS A 556 0.71 -26.74 -5.09
C LYS A 556 2.20 -26.63 -4.86
N TYR A 557 2.60 -25.87 -3.84
CA TYR A 557 3.99 -25.76 -3.39
C TYR A 557 4.10 -25.61 -1.88
N GLY A 558 5.30 -25.87 -1.36
CA GLY A 558 5.65 -25.65 0.02
C GLY A 558 7.13 -25.47 0.28
N VAL A 559 7.43 -24.93 1.46
CA VAL A 559 8.78 -24.66 1.93
C VAL A 559 8.88 -25.11 3.39
N CYS A 560 9.96 -25.80 3.71
CA CYS A 560 10.28 -26.18 5.07
C CYS A 560 11.72 -25.79 5.38
N ALA A 561 11.94 -25.08 6.49
CA ALA A 561 13.27 -24.76 6.97
C ALA A 561 13.76 -25.88 7.90
N LEU A 562 14.96 -26.39 7.64
CA LEU A 562 15.49 -27.52 8.41
C LEU A 562 15.67 -27.13 9.88
N ASN A 563 15.44 -28.09 10.77
CA ASN A 563 15.49 -27.98 12.22
C ASN A 563 14.53 -26.95 12.84
N GLN A 564 13.54 -26.45 12.09
CA GLN A 564 12.51 -25.54 12.63
C GLN A 564 11.30 -26.30 13.16
N ASP A 565 10.90 -27.40 12.53
CA ASP A 565 9.82 -28.27 13.00
C ASP A 565 10.40 -29.46 13.77
N GLY A 566 10.14 -29.52 15.08
CA GLY A 566 10.63 -30.63 15.92
C GLY A 566 10.05 -32.00 15.54
N SER A 567 8.93 -32.05 14.82
CA SER A 567 8.32 -33.27 14.30
C SER A 567 8.81 -33.66 12.90
N ASP A 568 9.49 -32.74 12.21
CA ASP A 568 10.09 -32.96 10.89
C ASP A 568 11.40 -32.17 10.72
N PRO A 569 12.45 -32.48 11.50
CA PRO A 569 13.67 -31.67 11.53
C PRO A 569 14.44 -31.66 10.20
N ASN A 570 14.25 -32.68 9.35
CA ASN A 570 14.91 -32.80 8.05
C ASN A 570 13.98 -32.42 6.88
N CYS A 571 12.78 -31.92 7.18
CA CYS A 571 11.79 -31.57 6.17
C CYS A 571 11.46 -32.75 5.23
N GLU A 572 11.30 -33.96 5.74
CA GLU A 572 11.02 -35.16 4.94
C GLU A 572 9.53 -35.31 4.62
N GLN A 573 8.64 -34.66 5.37
CA GLN A 573 7.21 -34.67 5.06
C GLN A 573 6.92 -33.86 3.80
N ASP A 574 6.00 -34.35 2.96
CA ASP A 574 5.52 -33.63 1.78
C ASP A 574 4.55 -32.50 2.17
N LYS A 575 5.08 -31.47 2.80
CA LYS A 575 4.34 -30.27 3.20
C LYS A 575 4.30 -29.27 2.06
N GLN A 576 3.12 -29.11 1.46
CA GLN A 576 2.84 -28.15 0.38
C GLN A 576 1.58 -27.36 0.72
N ASP A 577 1.79 -26.26 1.48
CA ASP A 577 0.70 -25.51 2.13
C ASP A 577 -0.05 -24.58 1.16
N VAL A 578 0.52 -24.27 -0.01
CA VAL A 578 -0.08 -23.32 -0.96
C VAL A 578 -0.61 -24.06 -2.18
N VAL A 579 -1.90 -23.90 -2.45
CA VAL A 579 -2.57 -24.42 -3.65
C VAL A 579 -2.50 -23.37 -4.74
N MET A 580 -2.12 -23.79 -5.95
CA MET A 580 -2.03 -22.92 -7.11
C MET A 580 -3.38 -22.85 -7.83
N PRO A 581 -3.71 -21.70 -8.44
CA PRO A 581 -4.94 -21.54 -9.22
C PRO A 581 -4.96 -22.47 -10.45
N GLY A 582 -6.08 -23.14 -10.68
CA GLY A 582 -6.26 -24.06 -11.82
C GLY A 582 -6.58 -23.39 -13.15
N ASN A 583 -6.74 -22.07 -13.18
CA ASN A 583 -7.21 -21.28 -14.33
C ASN A 583 -6.17 -20.28 -14.87
N SER A 584 -4.94 -20.28 -14.35
CA SER A 584 -3.88 -19.36 -14.72
C SER A 584 -2.58 -20.10 -14.99
N GLN A 585 -1.85 -19.69 -16.03
CA GLN A 585 -0.51 -20.20 -16.29
C GLN A 585 0.50 -19.51 -15.37
N ILE A 586 0.79 -20.17 -14.25
CA ILE A 586 1.78 -19.70 -13.28
C ILE A 586 3.00 -20.63 -13.32
N ALA A 587 4.10 -20.11 -13.84
CA ALA A 587 5.34 -20.86 -14.11
C ALA A 587 6.40 -20.70 -13.00
N GLY A 588 5.95 -20.50 -11.76
CA GLY A 588 6.83 -20.25 -10.63
C GLY A 588 6.09 -19.68 -9.42
N PHE A 589 6.79 -19.48 -8.32
CA PHE A 589 6.25 -18.88 -7.11
C PHE A 589 7.36 -18.22 -6.30
N ARG A 590 6.98 -17.30 -5.41
CA ARG A 590 7.91 -16.62 -4.53
C ARG A 590 8.06 -17.36 -3.21
N VAL A 591 9.30 -17.55 -2.79
CA VAL A 591 9.69 -17.81 -1.40
C VAL A 591 10.17 -16.48 -0.84
N GLY A 592 9.39 -15.86 0.04
CA GLY A 592 9.68 -14.56 0.64
C GLY A 592 10.66 -14.69 1.80
N THR A 593 10.20 -14.40 3.02
CA THR A 593 11.06 -14.46 4.20
C THR A 593 10.95 -15.82 4.87
N VAL A 594 12.09 -16.51 4.98
CA VAL A 594 12.19 -17.81 5.66
C VAL A 594 12.88 -17.69 7.02
N PRO A 595 12.61 -18.60 7.99
CA PRO A 595 13.23 -18.52 9.31
C PRO A 595 14.76 -18.71 9.31
N SER A 596 15.25 -19.62 8.46
CA SER A 596 16.66 -19.97 8.35
C SER A 596 16.92 -20.74 7.05
N TYR A 597 18.18 -20.75 6.60
CA TYR A 597 18.69 -21.72 5.63
C TYR A 597 19.51 -22.80 6.36
N PRO A 598 19.59 -24.05 5.87
CA PRO A 598 19.00 -24.56 4.62
C PRO A 598 17.47 -24.72 4.68
N ILE A 599 16.82 -24.61 3.52
CA ILE A 599 15.38 -24.88 3.33
C ILE A 599 15.16 -25.93 2.24
N ARG A 600 14.13 -26.75 2.40
CA ARG A 600 13.64 -27.64 1.36
C ARG A 600 12.40 -27.04 0.71
N VAL A 601 12.44 -26.90 -0.61
CA VAL A 601 11.31 -26.43 -1.41
C VAL A 601 10.72 -27.61 -2.16
N ARG A 602 9.39 -27.74 -2.12
CA ARG A 602 8.64 -28.74 -2.86
C ARG A 602 7.54 -28.10 -3.70
N PHE A 603 7.27 -28.68 -4.87
CA PHE A 603 6.06 -28.37 -5.63
C PHE A 603 5.60 -29.57 -6.44
N THR A 604 4.31 -29.59 -6.80
CA THR A 604 3.68 -30.66 -7.56
C THR A 604 3.16 -30.13 -8.89
N ASP A 605 3.47 -30.79 -10.00
CA ASP A 605 2.92 -30.42 -11.31
C ASP A 605 1.56 -31.09 -11.60
N LEU A 606 1.01 -30.84 -12.80
CA LEU A 606 -0.30 -31.36 -13.18
C LEU A 606 -0.37 -32.89 -13.29
N ASN A 607 0.75 -33.58 -13.50
CA ASN A 607 0.82 -35.04 -13.61
C ASN A 607 1.20 -35.71 -12.28
N ASP A 608 1.10 -34.97 -11.18
CA ASP A 608 1.46 -35.41 -9.84
C ASP A 608 2.94 -35.77 -9.70
N ASN A 609 3.82 -35.22 -10.56
CA ASN A 609 5.24 -35.27 -10.29
C ASN A 609 5.57 -34.30 -9.15
N VAL A 610 6.33 -34.77 -8.16
CA VAL A 610 6.76 -33.98 -7.01
C VAL A 610 8.23 -33.64 -7.16
N TYR A 611 8.51 -32.34 -7.21
CA TYR A 611 9.86 -31.78 -7.30
C TYR A 611 10.29 -31.39 -5.90
N SER A 612 11.51 -31.77 -5.51
CA SER A 612 12.11 -31.45 -4.21
C SER A 612 13.52 -30.94 -4.43
N LEU A 613 13.84 -29.76 -3.91
CA LEU A 613 15.20 -29.22 -3.92
C LEU A 613 15.57 -28.65 -2.55
N LEU A 614 16.85 -28.78 -2.18
CA LEU A 614 17.40 -28.12 -1.00
C LEU A 614 18.11 -26.85 -1.44
N VAL A 615 17.71 -25.72 -0.85
CA VAL A 615 18.40 -24.44 -0.96
C VAL A 615 19.21 -24.23 0.30
N ASN A 616 20.53 -24.32 0.18
CA ASN A 616 21.46 -24.39 1.30
C ASN A 616 21.81 -23.03 1.90
N ALA A 617 21.81 -21.99 1.10
CA ALA A 617 22.30 -20.68 1.48
C ALA A 617 21.40 -19.55 0.97
N ARG A 618 21.39 -18.46 1.74
CA ARG A 618 20.85 -17.18 1.31
C ARG A 618 21.68 -16.65 0.12
N PHE A 619 21.01 -15.96 -0.81
CA PHE A 619 21.68 -15.30 -1.92
C PHE A 619 22.58 -14.18 -1.38
N ALA A 620 23.87 -14.20 -1.74
CA ALA A 620 24.77 -13.10 -1.43
C ALA A 620 24.33 -11.83 -2.16
N ALA A 621 24.53 -10.67 -1.53
CA ALA A 621 24.24 -9.38 -2.15
C ALA A 621 25.10 -9.21 -3.41
N CYS A 622 24.48 -8.72 -4.49
CA CYS A 622 25.20 -8.42 -5.72
C CYS A 622 25.92 -7.07 -5.59
N PRO A 623 27.26 -7.01 -5.75
CA PRO A 623 27.98 -5.73 -5.71
C PRO A 623 27.44 -4.72 -6.72
N SER A 624 27.49 -3.43 -6.39
CA SER A 624 26.99 -2.34 -7.25
C SER A 624 27.70 -2.29 -8.61
N GLU A 625 29.00 -2.64 -8.61
CA GLU A 625 29.95 -2.57 -9.74
C GLU A 625 29.82 -3.71 -10.76
N VAL A 626 29.08 -4.78 -10.44
CA VAL A 626 28.99 -5.98 -11.29
C VAL A 626 27.62 -6.10 -11.96
N ASP A 627 27.60 -6.67 -13.16
CA ASP A 627 26.37 -6.95 -13.87
C ASP A 627 25.62 -8.11 -13.19
N ALA A 628 24.51 -7.75 -12.53
CA ALA A 628 23.68 -8.68 -11.78
C ALA A 628 23.18 -9.85 -12.64
N ALA A 629 22.91 -9.61 -13.92
CA ALA A 629 22.34 -10.63 -14.79
C ALA A 629 23.32 -11.76 -15.15
N THR A 630 24.63 -11.50 -15.08
CA THR A 630 25.65 -12.43 -15.56
C THR A 630 26.62 -12.90 -14.47
N GLN A 631 26.83 -12.11 -13.41
CA GLN A 631 27.88 -12.35 -12.42
C GLN A 631 27.36 -12.60 -11.01
N CYS A 632 26.04 -12.62 -10.82
CA CYS A 632 25.40 -12.69 -9.52
C CYS A 632 24.35 -13.82 -9.46
N PRO A 633 24.18 -14.49 -8.30
CA PRO A 633 24.84 -14.24 -7.02
C PRO A 633 26.28 -14.80 -6.97
N VAL A 634 27.14 -14.19 -6.14
CA VAL A 634 28.56 -14.61 -6.03
C VAL A 634 28.74 -16.00 -5.39
N ASN A 635 27.79 -16.44 -4.57
CA ASN A 635 27.79 -17.76 -3.91
C ASN A 635 26.93 -18.79 -4.68
N ARG A 636 26.76 -18.65 -5.99
CA ARG A 636 25.89 -19.49 -6.83
C ARG A 636 26.03 -21.00 -6.62
N ALA A 637 27.26 -21.49 -6.47
CA ALA A 637 27.55 -22.92 -6.30
C ALA A 637 27.10 -23.48 -4.93
N GLU A 638 26.84 -22.61 -3.95
CA GLU A 638 26.43 -22.99 -2.60
C GLU A 638 24.91 -22.94 -2.41
N ILE A 639 24.16 -22.36 -3.35
CA ILE A 639 22.73 -22.08 -3.16
C ILE A 639 21.90 -23.35 -3.33
N VAL A 640 22.04 -24.09 -4.43
CA VAL A 640 21.23 -25.30 -4.69
C VAL A 640 22.08 -26.54 -4.54
N ASP A 641 21.63 -27.47 -3.70
CA ASP A 641 22.24 -28.79 -3.60
C ASP A 641 21.65 -29.75 -4.64
N ASN A 642 22.33 -29.85 -5.77
CA ASN A 642 21.95 -30.74 -6.86
C ASN A 642 21.94 -32.23 -6.46
N ALA A 643 22.70 -32.64 -5.44
CA ALA A 643 22.72 -34.04 -4.98
C ALA A 643 21.48 -34.41 -4.17
N SER A 644 20.87 -33.42 -3.51
CA SER A 644 19.61 -33.58 -2.75
C SER A 644 18.35 -33.35 -3.59
N CYS A 645 18.52 -32.83 -4.82
CA CYS A 645 17.43 -32.50 -5.72
C CYS A 645 16.86 -33.77 -6.36
N THR A 646 15.54 -33.92 -6.33
CA THR A 646 14.84 -35.08 -6.89
C THR A 646 13.49 -34.69 -7.49
N VAL A 647 13.05 -35.47 -8.47
CA VAL A 647 11.68 -35.45 -8.98
C VAL A 647 11.15 -36.87 -8.92
N THR A 648 10.03 -37.07 -8.24
CA THR A 648 9.29 -38.35 -8.23
C THR A 648 8.02 -38.22 -9.06
N ASN A 649 7.58 -39.31 -9.69
CA ASN A 649 6.33 -39.36 -10.44
C ASN A 649 5.12 -39.52 -9.50
N GLY A 650 3.89 -39.46 -10.06
CA GLY A 650 2.66 -39.67 -9.28
C GLY A 650 2.50 -41.03 -8.59
N LYS A 651 3.42 -41.98 -8.83
CA LYS A 651 3.50 -43.27 -8.11
C LYS A 651 4.55 -43.28 -7.00
N GLY A 652 5.28 -42.17 -6.81
CA GLY A 652 6.37 -42.05 -5.85
C GLY A 652 7.71 -42.63 -6.33
N GLU A 653 7.83 -43.01 -7.59
CA GLU A 653 9.07 -43.53 -8.17
C GLU A 653 9.92 -42.37 -8.73
N ALA A 654 11.24 -42.52 -8.78
CA ALA A 654 12.11 -41.51 -9.38
C ALA A 654 11.75 -41.27 -10.85
N HIS A 655 11.51 -40.01 -11.23
CA HIS A 655 11.20 -39.66 -12.61
C HIS A 655 12.46 -39.84 -13.49
N PRO A 656 12.36 -40.41 -14.72
CA PRO A 656 13.53 -40.65 -15.58
C PRO A 656 14.35 -39.39 -15.91
N LYS A 657 13.70 -38.22 -15.88
CA LYS A 657 14.30 -36.90 -16.12
C LYS A 657 14.68 -36.13 -14.84
N SER A 658 14.59 -36.76 -13.67
CA SER A 658 14.91 -36.12 -12.37
C SER A 658 16.31 -35.49 -12.39
N ASN A 659 17.33 -36.26 -12.76
CA ASN A 659 18.72 -35.77 -12.79
C ASN A 659 18.91 -34.64 -13.81
N ASP A 660 18.33 -34.78 -15.01
CA ASP A 660 18.40 -33.77 -16.06
C ASP A 660 17.81 -32.45 -15.57
N TRP A 661 16.65 -32.49 -14.90
CA TRP A 661 15.99 -31.29 -14.37
C TRP A 661 16.83 -30.64 -13.27
N CYS A 662 17.31 -31.41 -12.31
CA CYS A 662 18.12 -30.93 -11.19
C CYS A 662 19.44 -30.29 -11.64
N LEU A 663 20.12 -30.84 -12.65
CA LEU A 663 21.35 -30.28 -13.19
C LEU A 663 21.17 -28.91 -13.88
N ASN A 664 19.94 -28.57 -14.26
CA ASN A 664 19.60 -27.30 -14.89
C ASN A 664 19.16 -26.21 -13.91
N ALA A 665 19.26 -26.44 -12.59
CA ALA A 665 19.02 -25.41 -11.59
C ALA A 665 19.96 -24.21 -11.81
N ASN A 666 19.38 -23.02 -11.95
CA ASN A 666 20.11 -21.79 -12.20
C ASN A 666 19.79 -20.74 -11.14
N PRO A 667 20.56 -20.65 -10.04
CA PRO A 667 20.51 -19.50 -9.15
C PRO A 667 21.05 -18.27 -9.87
N ASN A 668 20.26 -17.20 -9.94
CA ASN A 668 20.60 -15.96 -10.61
C ASN A 668 19.94 -14.75 -9.91
N GLN A 669 20.39 -13.54 -10.26
CA GLN A 669 19.83 -12.29 -9.75
C GLN A 669 19.46 -11.36 -10.90
N GLN A 670 18.37 -10.62 -10.75
CA GLN A 670 17.99 -9.55 -11.67
C GLN A 670 17.84 -8.26 -10.90
N ARG A 671 18.50 -7.20 -11.37
CA ARG A 671 18.26 -5.84 -10.86
C ARG A 671 17.05 -5.26 -11.59
N GLU A 672 15.91 -5.24 -10.91
CA GLU A 672 14.67 -4.68 -11.44
C GLU A 672 14.43 -3.32 -10.79
N LYS A 673 14.63 -2.25 -11.56
CA LYS A 673 14.58 -0.87 -11.07
C LYS A 673 15.49 -0.69 -9.84
N GLN A 674 14.92 -0.76 -8.64
CA GLN A 674 15.48 -0.36 -7.34
C GLN A 674 15.80 -1.57 -6.44
N LEU A 675 15.41 -2.78 -6.86
CA LEU A 675 15.49 -3.99 -6.05
C LEU A 675 16.26 -5.07 -6.80
N THR A 676 17.10 -5.81 -6.09
CA THR A 676 17.68 -7.06 -6.61
C THR A 676 16.74 -8.19 -6.27
N LYS A 677 16.17 -8.83 -7.28
CA LYS A 677 15.36 -10.02 -7.14
C LYS A 677 16.22 -11.26 -7.36
N ASN A 678 16.08 -12.21 -6.45
CA ASN A 678 16.76 -13.49 -6.50
C ASN A 678 15.88 -14.51 -7.21
N TYR A 679 16.48 -15.37 -8.02
CA TYR A 679 15.77 -16.42 -8.73
C TYR A 679 16.50 -17.76 -8.61
N VAL A 680 15.74 -18.84 -8.51
CA VAL A 680 16.19 -20.18 -8.87
C VAL A 680 15.38 -20.62 -10.08
N SER A 681 15.99 -20.57 -11.26
CA SER A 681 15.32 -20.83 -12.53
C SER A 681 15.62 -22.21 -13.09
N PHE A 682 14.64 -22.80 -13.76
CA PHE A 682 14.71 -24.04 -14.51
C PHE A 682 14.11 -23.83 -15.92
N PRO A 683 14.47 -24.64 -16.92
CA PRO A 683 14.04 -24.42 -18.30
C PRO A 683 12.56 -24.77 -18.55
N GLN A 684 12.11 -25.91 -18.05
CA GLN A 684 10.74 -26.43 -18.17
C GLN A 684 10.49 -27.61 -17.20
N PRO A 685 9.23 -28.01 -16.95
CA PRO A 685 8.89 -29.19 -16.15
C PRO A 685 9.35 -30.51 -16.81
N VAL A 686 9.52 -31.59 -16.02
CA VAL A 686 10.15 -32.84 -16.49
C VAL A 686 9.44 -33.52 -17.65
N ASP A 687 8.12 -33.40 -17.75
CA ASP A 687 7.32 -34.00 -18.82
C ASP A 687 7.49 -33.32 -20.19
N PHE A 688 8.20 -32.19 -20.22
CA PHE A 688 8.46 -31.43 -21.45
C PHE A 688 9.93 -31.49 -21.87
N MET A 689 10.81 -32.17 -21.10
CA MET A 689 12.26 -32.25 -21.29
C MET A 689 12.76 -33.32 -22.26
#